data_AF-A0A932HFH7-F1
#
_entry.id   AF-A0A932HFH7-F1
#
_cell.length_a   1.000
_cell.length_b   1.000
_cell.length_c   1.000
_cell.angle_alpha   90.00
_cell.angle_beta   90.00
_cell.angle_gamma   90.00
#
_symmetry.space_group_name_H-M   'P 1'
#
loop_
_entity.id
_entity.type
_entity.pdbx_description
1 polymer ?
#
loop_
_entity_poly.entity_id
_entity_poly.type
_entity_poly.pdbx_seq_one_letter_code
_entity_poly.pdbx_strand_id
1 'polypeptide(L)'
;MNRLTLTACIVPSLLVASARLAAAQASPTAGREAAAAARPGRSPTQPIDEEYTRKIREYTTEPFFLSPLVDYLPASQTVPTPVAVLGDIAGAPTKLPYSHEVYQYLRLLEKATPRVKVFSIGTTEENREMIAVAVASEALMSSLDANREKLAKLADPRTTTDAEAERLQAEAAPIYYITGTIHSPEAGAPTALMELAYRLAVDESPYIQNIRERVITLITPIVEVDGRDRQVDVFRWHLAHPNETWPNLIYWGHYVAHDNNRDAMALTLKLSQNVLNTYVGWKAQVIHDLHESVPYLYDNTIGDGPYNAWIDPLLANEWQLIGWNNVQEMTRMGMPGVFAFGRFDTWSPGYLMFMAATHNGISRLYETFGNGGTAETLERTLSPTETARTWYRQNPPLPKVKWSLRNNNNYEQTGLLVSLSYIANDRRLILQNFYERSKRSVLKARTEGPAAYVFPADTRRPGAQAELLRILQKQHVEISRATAPFTVMLPAKRARPDTSRAAERGGAAPETAARALPDTAARAAADTTKPRTRTFPSGSYVVRMDQPYSRIADALLDHQYWAPDDPQRTPYDDTGWTFPEGFGVEAVRVVDTTVLHVAMEPVRGEVRAPGGVRPSSAAPGPPAAAAAARGGSVVAINHNGDNALGTLRYRLKSADIQAAEEPFEAAGQQFNRGSLLIRNVP
;
A
#
# COMPACT_ATOMS: atom_id res chain seq x y z
N MET A 1 -65.81 -77.07 18.35
CA MET A 1 -64.80 -77.92 19.01
C MET A 1 -63.53 -77.88 18.16
N ASN A 2 -62.40 -77.52 18.77
CA ASN A 2 -60.98 -77.66 18.39
C ASN A 2 -60.58 -77.33 16.94
N ARG A 3 -59.92 -76.20 16.66
CA ARG A 3 -58.47 -75.89 16.83
C ARG A 3 -57.54 -77.03 16.39
N LEU A 4 -56.60 -76.70 15.49
CA LEU A 4 -55.13 -76.82 15.60
C LEU A 4 -54.51 -76.79 14.18
N THR A 5 -53.30 -76.34 13.85
CA THR A 5 -52.36 -75.29 14.29
C THR A 5 -51.39 -75.13 13.11
N LEU A 6 -50.91 -73.90 12.83
CA LEU A 6 -49.83 -73.64 11.86
C LEU A 6 -48.52 -74.33 12.26
N THR A 7 -47.71 -74.73 11.28
CA THR A 7 -46.25 -74.65 11.37
C THR A 7 -45.68 -74.25 10.02
N ALA A 8 -44.78 -73.27 10.05
CA ALA A 8 -44.21 -72.56 8.91
C ALA A 8 -43.10 -73.34 8.19
N CYS A 9 -43.00 -73.14 6.88
CA CYS A 9 -41.76 -73.27 6.11
C CYS A 9 -41.75 -72.17 5.04
N ILE A 10 -40.82 -71.23 5.17
CA ILE A 10 -40.54 -70.16 4.20
C ILE A 10 -39.35 -70.62 3.37
N VAL A 11 -39.51 -70.62 2.05
CA VAL A 11 -38.39 -70.64 1.08
C VAL A 11 -38.66 -69.51 0.07
N PRO A 12 -37.76 -68.51 -0.08
CA PRO A 12 -38.01 -67.36 -0.92
C PRO A 12 -37.56 -67.58 -2.36
N SER A 13 -38.37 -67.09 -3.30
CA SER A 13 -38.09 -67.02 -4.73
C SER A 13 -37.01 -65.98 -5.05
N LEU A 14 -36.00 -66.39 -5.81
CA LEU A 14 -34.91 -65.56 -6.33
C LEU A 14 -35.42 -64.52 -7.36
N LEU A 15 -35.18 -63.24 -7.06
CA LEU A 15 -35.15 -62.15 -8.03
C LEU A 15 -33.69 -61.79 -8.30
N VAL A 16 -33.22 -62.04 -9.52
CA VAL A 16 -31.89 -61.65 -9.99
C VAL A 16 -31.94 -60.18 -10.39
N ALA A 17 -31.42 -59.30 -9.53
CA ALA A 17 -31.14 -57.91 -9.87
C ALA A 17 -29.65 -57.77 -10.21
N SER A 18 -29.37 -57.50 -11.48
CA SER A 18 -28.04 -57.16 -11.99
C SER A 18 -27.58 -55.81 -11.42
N ALA A 19 -26.66 -55.85 -10.46
CA ALA A 19 -25.98 -54.66 -9.94
C ALA A 19 -24.97 -54.14 -10.97
N ARG A 20 -25.28 -53.02 -11.62
CA ARG A 20 -24.26 -52.18 -12.27
C ARG A 20 -23.59 -51.35 -11.18
N LEU A 21 -22.29 -51.57 -10.95
CA LEU A 21 -21.46 -50.62 -10.21
C LEU A 21 -21.42 -49.32 -11.03
N ALA A 22 -22.23 -48.34 -10.64
CA ALA A 22 -21.98 -46.95 -11.01
C ALA A 22 -20.91 -46.43 -10.06
N ALA A 23 -19.67 -46.31 -10.54
CA ALA A 23 -18.67 -45.49 -9.90
C ALA A 23 -19.22 -44.05 -9.89
N ALA A 24 -19.63 -43.56 -8.71
CA ALA A 24 -20.02 -42.17 -8.54
C ALA A 24 -18.77 -41.30 -8.74
N GLN A 25 -18.59 -40.78 -9.95
CA GLN A 25 -17.70 -39.65 -10.16
C GLN A 25 -18.30 -38.47 -9.38
N ALA A 26 -17.67 -38.09 -8.27
CA ALA A 26 -18.03 -36.88 -7.55
C ALA A 26 -17.92 -35.70 -8.52
N SER A 27 -19.02 -34.97 -8.72
CA SER A 27 -18.99 -33.75 -9.53
C SER A 27 -17.96 -32.78 -8.94
N PRO A 28 -17.13 -32.12 -9.76
CA PRO A 28 -16.11 -31.18 -9.28
C PRO A 28 -16.68 -30.00 -8.49
N THR A 29 -18.00 -29.75 -8.58
CA THR A 29 -18.74 -28.78 -7.77
C THR A 29 -18.88 -29.20 -6.30
N ALA A 30 -19.14 -30.48 -6.01
CA ALA A 30 -19.32 -30.97 -4.64
C ALA A 30 -18.02 -30.94 -3.82
N GLY A 31 -16.88 -31.23 -4.45
CA GLY A 31 -15.56 -31.09 -3.82
C GLY A 31 -15.19 -29.62 -3.55
N ARG A 32 -15.61 -28.70 -4.42
CA ARG A 32 -15.37 -27.26 -4.26
C ARG A 32 -16.23 -26.61 -3.16
N GLU A 33 -17.47 -27.04 -2.98
CA GLU A 33 -18.31 -26.53 -1.88
C GLU A 33 -17.86 -27.07 -0.50
N ALA A 34 -17.41 -28.32 -0.43
CA ALA A 34 -16.84 -28.88 0.80
C ALA A 34 -15.53 -28.20 1.24
N ALA A 35 -14.71 -27.74 0.29
CA ALA A 35 -13.47 -27.00 0.58
C ALA A 35 -13.74 -25.59 1.15
N ALA A 36 -14.79 -24.90 0.71
CA ALA A 36 -15.16 -23.57 1.23
C ALA A 36 -15.66 -23.62 2.70
N ALA A 37 -16.18 -24.78 3.13
CA ALA A 37 -16.60 -25.04 4.51
C ALA A 37 -15.50 -25.71 5.38
N ALA A 38 -14.24 -25.74 4.89
CA ALA A 38 -13.15 -26.41 5.57
C ALA A 38 -12.86 -25.78 6.94
N ARG A 39 -12.72 -26.64 7.95
CA ARG A 39 -12.30 -26.21 9.29
C ARG A 39 -10.79 -25.98 9.31
N PRO A 40 -10.30 -24.96 10.04
CA PRO A 40 -8.87 -24.79 10.31
C PRO A 40 -8.28 -26.06 10.95
N GLY A 41 -7.17 -26.55 10.39
CA GLY A 41 -6.53 -27.77 10.85
C GLY A 41 -5.68 -28.45 9.78
N ARG A 42 -4.87 -29.43 10.21
CA ARG A 42 -4.05 -30.26 9.32
C ARG A 42 -4.86 -31.26 8.51
N SER A 43 -4.29 -31.67 7.38
CA SER A 43 -4.77 -32.87 6.70
C SER A 43 -4.56 -34.10 7.58
N PRO A 44 -5.58 -34.96 7.77
CA PRO A 44 -5.42 -36.19 8.53
C PRO A 44 -4.56 -37.23 7.81
N THR A 45 -4.38 -37.11 6.49
CA THR A 45 -3.66 -38.07 5.65
C THR A 45 -2.26 -37.62 5.26
N GLN A 46 -1.91 -36.34 5.46
CA GLN A 46 -0.57 -35.84 5.22
C GLN A 46 0.27 -35.96 6.51
N PRO A 47 1.45 -36.61 6.45
CA PRO A 47 2.42 -36.57 7.54
C PRO A 47 2.85 -35.13 7.86
N ILE A 48 3.31 -34.92 9.09
CA ILE A 48 3.94 -33.67 9.52
C ILE A 48 5.46 -33.84 9.53
N ASP A 49 6.19 -32.74 9.40
CA ASP A 49 7.61 -32.72 9.72
C ASP A 49 7.75 -32.74 11.25
N GLU A 50 8.08 -33.91 11.79
CA GLU A 50 8.09 -34.16 13.24
C GLU A 50 9.13 -33.27 13.97
N GLU A 51 10.32 -33.11 13.41
CA GLU A 51 11.37 -32.29 14.04
C GLU A 51 11.01 -30.81 13.99
N TYR A 52 10.60 -30.32 12.83
CA TYR A 52 10.18 -28.93 12.67
C TYR A 52 9.00 -28.62 13.58
N THR A 53 7.99 -29.50 13.61
CA THR A 53 6.80 -29.35 14.46
C THR A 53 7.15 -29.37 15.95
N ARG A 54 8.08 -30.25 16.37
CA ARG A 54 8.59 -30.25 17.74
C ARG A 54 9.22 -28.90 18.09
N LYS A 55 10.04 -28.33 17.19
CA LYS A 55 10.66 -27.02 17.40
C LYS A 55 9.69 -25.85 17.38
N ILE A 56 8.60 -25.92 16.59
CA ILE A 56 7.51 -24.92 16.66
C ILE A 56 7.00 -24.84 18.11
N ARG A 57 6.73 -25.99 18.74
CA ARG A 57 6.25 -26.06 20.12
C ARG A 57 7.31 -25.66 21.13
N GLU A 58 8.57 -26.00 20.88
CA GLU A 58 9.71 -25.63 21.74
C GLU A 58 9.93 -24.11 21.80
N TYR A 59 9.85 -23.43 20.65
CA TYR A 59 10.14 -22.00 20.54
C TYR A 59 8.91 -21.11 20.75
N THR A 60 7.71 -21.69 20.77
CA THR A 60 6.49 -21.00 21.18
C THR A 60 6.38 -21.00 22.69
N THR A 61 6.25 -19.82 23.30
CA THR A 61 6.42 -19.71 24.75
C THR A 61 5.22 -20.21 25.56
N GLU A 62 4.02 -20.19 24.97
CA GLU A 62 2.77 -20.64 25.60
C GLU A 62 1.82 -21.30 24.58
N PRO A 63 1.03 -22.32 24.94
CA PRO A 63 0.18 -23.05 24.00
C PRO A 63 -0.89 -22.20 23.29
N PHE A 64 -1.39 -21.14 23.94
CA PHE A 64 -2.40 -20.23 23.35
C PHE A 64 -1.83 -19.29 22.29
N PHE A 65 -0.51 -19.30 22.07
CA PHE A 65 0.13 -18.65 20.92
C PHE A 65 0.21 -19.57 19.69
N LEU A 66 -0.38 -20.76 19.76
CA LEU A 66 -0.57 -21.66 18.63
C LEU A 66 -2.04 -21.68 18.20
N SER A 67 -2.24 -21.83 16.90
CA SER A 67 -3.54 -22.16 16.31
C SER A 67 -3.46 -23.51 15.59
N PRO A 68 -4.59 -24.17 15.30
CA PRO A 68 -4.62 -25.38 14.47
C PRO A 68 -4.08 -25.20 13.04
N LEU A 69 -3.75 -23.97 12.63
CA LEU A 69 -3.16 -23.66 11.33
C LEU A 69 -1.62 -23.64 11.35
N VAL A 70 -1.03 -23.47 12.54
CA VAL A 70 0.43 -23.22 12.69
C VAL A 70 1.09 -24.06 13.78
N ASP A 71 0.37 -24.98 14.44
CA ASP A 71 0.89 -25.88 15.48
C ASP A 71 1.65 -27.12 14.94
N TYR A 72 1.83 -27.19 13.62
CA TYR A 72 2.58 -28.19 12.87
C TYR A 72 3.19 -27.59 11.61
N LEU A 73 4.12 -28.29 10.97
CA LEU A 73 4.52 -28.04 9.59
C LEU A 73 4.21 -29.28 8.73
N PRO A 74 3.56 -29.16 7.56
CA PRO A 74 3.29 -30.31 6.70
C PRO A 74 4.60 -30.89 6.13
N ALA A 75 4.75 -32.22 6.15
CA ALA A 75 5.90 -32.87 5.55
C ALA A 75 5.82 -32.86 4.02
N SER A 76 6.98 -32.72 3.38
CA SER A 76 7.18 -32.98 1.96
C SER A 76 8.48 -33.73 1.75
N GLN A 77 8.47 -34.71 0.85
CA GLN A 77 9.69 -35.43 0.46
C GLN A 77 10.51 -34.67 -0.60
N THR A 78 9.89 -33.71 -1.29
CA THR A 78 10.48 -33.04 -2.45
C THR A 78 10.65 -31.54 -2.28
N VAL A 79 9.90 -30.93 -1.36
CA VAL A 79 9.93 -29.48 -1.13
C VAL A 79 10.73 -29.19 0.15
N PRO A 80 11.85 -28.44 0.07
CA PRO A 80 12.67 -28.13 1.24
C PRO A 80 11.95 -27.16 2.18
N THR A 81 12.11 -27.36 3.49
CA THR A 81 11.64 -26.43 4.53
C THR A 81 12.61 -25.27 4.72
N PRO A 82 12.25 -24.19 5.45
CA PRO A 82 13.15 -23.07 5.74
C PRO A 82 14.49 -23.47 6.39
N VAL A 83 14.53 -24.62 7.10
CA VAL A 83 15.74 -25.18 7.73
C VAL A 83 16.89 -25.33 6.73
N ALA A 84 16.59 -25.63 5.45
CA ALA A 84 17.58 -25.85 4.41
C ALA A 84 18.52 -24.65 4.18
N VAL A 85 18.08 -23.44 4.53
CA VAL A 85 18.91 -22.22 4.43
C VAL A 85 19.21 -21.65 5.82
N LEU A 86 18.23 -21.67 6.73
CA LEU A 86 18.37 -21.03 8.04
C LEU A 86 19.22 -21.84 9.03
N GLY A 87 19.32 -23.16 8.85
CA GLY A 87 19.90 -24.11 9.81
C GLY A 87 19.00 -24.42 11.01
N ASP A 88 17.89 -23.70 11.16
CA ASP A 88 16.83 -23.94 12.14
C ASP A 88 15.47 -23.48 11.58
N ILE A 89 14.39 -23.68 12.32
CA ILE A 89 13.04 -23.31 11.88
C ILE A 89 12.87 -21.79 11.74
N ALA A 90 11.90 -21.37 10.94
CA ALA A 90 11.50 -19.96 10.88
C ALA A 90 11.01 -19.47 12.25
N GLY A 91 11.53 -18.31 12.69
CA GLY A 91 11.23 -17.73 14.00
C GLY A 91 12.01 -18.36 15.16
N ALA A 92 13.03 -19.18 14.89
CA ALA A 92 13.93 -19.71 15.90
C ALA A 92 14.65 -18.59 16.68
N PRO A 93 14.95 -18.80 17.97
CA PRO A 93 15.67 -17.82 18.76
C PRO A 93 17.06 -17.57 18.18
N THR A 94 17.60 -16.37 18.39
CA THR A 94 18.98 -15.96 18.01
C THR A 94 19.29 -15.91 16.50
N LYS A 95 18.32 -16.20 15.62
CA LYS A 95 18.53 -16.16 14.16
C LYS A 95 17.62 -15.12 13.50
N LEU A 96 18.23 -14.05 13.00
CA LEU A 96 17.63 -13.19 11.97
C LEU A 96 18.31 -13.45 10.62
N PRO A 97 17.57 -13.84 9.57
CA PRO A 97 18.17 -14.00 8.25
C PRO A 97 18.43 -12.66 7.58
N TYR A 98 19.55 -12.57 6.88
CA TYR A 98 19.77 -11.53 5.87
C TYR A 98 18.80 -11.67 4.71
N SER A 99 18.60 -10.58 3.96
CA SER A 99 17.77 -10.56 2.76
C SER A 99 18.13 -11.66 1.76
N HIS A 100 19.43 -11.89 1.52
CA HIS A 100 19.88 -12.93 0.59
C HIS A 100 19.54 -14.36 1.06
N GLU A 101 19.52 -14.64 2.37
CA GLU A 101 19.11 -15.96 2.91
C GLU A 101 17.59 -16.17 2.69
N VAL A 102 16.78 -15.14 2.93
CA VAL A 102 15.33 -15.17 2.66
C VAL A 102 15.07 -15.42 1.17
N TYR A 103 15.79 -14.73 0.29
CA TYR A 103 15.60 -14.83 -1.16
C TYR A 103 16.12 -16.16 -1.71
N GLN A 104 17.25 -16.65 -1.20
CA GLN A 104 17.78 -17.97 -1.53
C GLN A 104 16.73 -19.04 -1.26
N TYR A 105 16.08 -19.02 -0.09
CA TYR A 105 15.04 -19.97 0.25
C TYR A 105 13.82 -19.88 -0.67
N LEU A 106 13.31 -18.68 -0.93
CA LEU A 106 12.13 -18.52 -1.79
C LEU A 106 12.39 -18.97 -3.23
N ARG A 107 13.62 -18.81 -3.74
CA ARG A 107 14.05 -19.38 -5.03
C ARG A 107 14.25 -20.90 -4.98
N LEU A 108 14.68 -21.47 -3.85
CA LEU A 108 14.68 -22.92 -3.65
C LEU A 108 13.25 -23.49 -3.67
N LEU A 109 12.29 -22.78 -3.08
CA LEU A 109 10.89 -23.15 -3.09
C LEU A 109 10.31 -23.12 -4.50
N GLU A 110 10.53 -22.06 -5.28
CA GLU A 110 10.18 -22.00 -6.72
C GLU A 110 10.75 -23.17 -7.51
N LYS A 111 12.02 -23.52 -7.31
CA LYS A 111 12.65 -24.64 -8.01
C LYS A 111 12.01 -25.99 -7.66
N ALA A 112 11.49 -26.14 -6.45
CA ALA A 112 10.99 -27.40 -5.93
C ALA A 112 9.52 -27.68 -6.28
N THR A 113 8.73 -26.65 -6.65
CA THR A 113 7.30 -26.83 -6.93
C THR A 113 6.75 -25.84 -7.97
N PRO A 114 5.90 -26.28 -8.91
CA PRO A 114 5.23 -25.39 -9.88
C PRO A 114 4.18 -24.47 -9.24
N ARG A 115 3.92 -24.59 -7.93
CA ARG A 115 2.97 -23.75 -7.18
C ARG A 115 3.56 -22.38 -6.80
N VAL A 116 4.86 -22.18 -7.00
CA VAL A 116 5.58 -20.98 -6.58
C VAL A 116 6.33 -20.38 -7.76
N LYS A 117 6.29 -19.05 -7.90
CA LYS A 117 7.06 -18.30 -8.89
C LYS A 117 7.59 -17.01 -8.29
N VAL A 118 8.87 -16.71 -8.50
CA VAL A 118 9.57 -15.53 -7.97
C VAL A 118 9.80 -14.54 -9.11
N PHE A 119 9.43 -13.28 -8.86
CA PHE A 119 9.58 -12.18 -9.78
C PHE A 119 10.51 -11.13 -9.18
N SER A 120 11.43 -10.61 -9.98
CA SER A 120 12.14 -9.37 -9.65
C SER A 120 11.19 -8.19 -9.86
N ILE A 121 11.07 -7.29 -8.88
CA ILE A 121 10.17 -6.13 -8.95
C ILE A 121 10.93 -4.80 -9.01
N GLY A 122 12.25 -4.84 -9.18
CA GLY A 122 13.12 -3.67 -9.23
C GLY A 122 14.26 -3.78 -8.24
N THR A 123 14.96 -2.68 -8.03
CA THR A 123 16.04 -2.59 -7.04
C THR A 123 15.83 -1.43 -6.08
N THR A 124 16.44 -1.52 -4.90
CA THR A 124 16.55 -0.43 -3.93
C THR A 124 17.48 0.69 -4.40
N GLU A 125 17.60 1.74 -3.58
CA GLU A 125 18.52 2.86 -3.71
C GLU A 125 19.98 2.39 -3.76
N GLU A 126 20.34 1.32 -3.05
CA GLU A 126 21.67 0.70 -3.06
C GLU A 126 21.83 -0.41 -4.12
N ASN A 127 20.86 -0.53 -5.03
CA ASN A 127 20.83 -1.51 -6.11
C ASN A 127 20.73 -2.97 -5.66
N ARG A 128 20.13 -3.24 -4.48
CA ARG A 128 19.75 -4.60 -4.08
C ARG A 128 18.43 -4.98 -4.74
N GLU A 129 18.30 -6.23 -5.19
CA GLU A 129 17.05 -6.75 -5.77
C GLU A 129 15.90 -6.66 -4.74
N MET A 130 14.70 -6.36 -5.21
CA MET A 130 13.44 -6.62 -4.51
C MET A 130 12.67 -7.70 -5.26
N ILE A 131 12.02 -8.61 -4.53
CA ILE A 131 11.25 -9.71 -5.14
C ILE A 131 9.79 -9.70 -4.70
N ALA A 132 8.93 -10.20 -5.59
CA ALA A 132 7.58 -10.65 -5.27
C ALA A 132 7.44 -12.15 -5.58
N VAL A 133 6.79 -12.90 -4.69
CA VAL A 133 6.63 -14.36 -4.78
C VAL A 133 5.16 -14.70 -4.90
N ALA A 134 4.76 -15.26 -6.03
CA ALA A 134 3.40 -15.74 -6.25
C ALA A 134 3.27 -17.19 -5.79
N VAL A 135 2.25 -17.50 -5.00
CA VAL A 135 1.90 -18.83 -4.54
C VAL A 135 0.43 -19.11 -4.85
N ALA A 136 0.18 -20.18 -5.61
CA ALA A 136 -1.15 -20.60 -6.03
C ALA A 136 -1.17 -22.09 -6.42
N SER A 137 -2.34 -22.64 -6.73
CA SER A 137 -2.47 -24.00 -7.28
C SER A 137 -1.76 -24.08 -8.63
N GLU A 138 -1.33 -25.28 -9.03
CA GLU A 138 -0.64 -25.47 -10.32
C GLU A 138 -1.50 -25.00 -11.50
N ALA A 139 -2.80 -25.29 -11.47
CA ALA A 139 -3.74 -24.87 -12.49
C ALA A 139 -3.86 -23.33 -12.56
N LEU A 140 -3.93 -22.66 -11.40
CA LEU A 140 -4.03 -21.21 -11.35
C LEU A 140 -2.69 -20.55 -11.72
N MET A 141 -1.56 -21.13 -11.33
CA MET A 141 -0.23 -20.67 -11.72
C MET A 141 0.00 -20.82 -13.23
N SER A 142 -0.45 -21.92 -13.84
CA SER A 142 -0.36 -22.12 -15.30
C SER A 142 -1.22 -21.14 -16.11
N SER A 143 -2.22 -20.52 -15.48
CA SER A 143 -3.13 -19.56 -16.10
C SER A 143 -2.97 -18.14 -15.53
N LEU A 144 -1.84 -17.86 -14.87
CA LEU A 144 -1.59 -16.61 -14.15
C LEU A 144 -1.80 -15.37 -15.01
N ASP A 145 -1.19 -15.31 -16.21
CA ASP A 145 -1.30 -14.13 -17.07
C ASP A 145 -2.73 -13.95 -17.61
N ALA A 146 -3.39 -15.06 -17.99
CA ALA A 146 -4.80 -15.02 -18.39
C ALA A 146 -5.71 -14.54 -17.25
N ASN A 147 -5.42 -14.91 -15.99
CA ASN A 147 -6.15 -14.37 -14.84
C ASN A 147 -5.92 -12.86 -14.67
N ARG A 148 -4.67 -12.39 -14.80
CA ARG A 148 -4.32 -10.97 -14.72
C ARG A 148 -5.01 -10.14 -15.82
N GLU A 149 -5.19 -10.68 -17.02
CA GLU A 149 -5.97 -10.02 -18.08
C GLU A 149 -7.45 -9.83 -17.71
N LYS A 150 -8.06 -10.81 -17.03
CA LYS A 150 -9.43 -10.67 -16.50
C LYS A 150 -9.51 -9.56 -15.46
N LEU A 151 -8.55 -9.52 -14.54
CA LEU A 151 -8.47 -8.48 -13.51
C LEU A 151 -8.21 -7.09 -14.10
N ALA A 152 -7.43 -6.99 -15.19
CA ALA A 152 -7.21 -5.73 -15.89
C ALA A 152 -8.51 -5.14 -16.47
N LYS A 153 -9.38 -5.98 -17.05
CA LYS A 153 -10.72 -5.55 -17.49
C LYS A 153 -11.59 -5.09 -16.32
N LEU A 154 -11.53 -5.76 -15.17
CA LEU A 154 -12.27 -5.34 -13.97
C LEU A 154 -11.73 -4.04 -13.35
N ALA A 155 -10.43 -3.76 -13.52
CA ALA A 155 -9.80 -2.55 -13.01
C ALA A 155 -10.08 -1.31 -13.86
N ASP A 156 -10.40 -1.48 -15.15
CA ASP A 156 -10.77 -0.37 -16.04
C ASP A 156 -12.14 -0.59 -16.70
N PRO A 157 -13.23 -0.06 -16.10
CA PRO A 157 -14.60 -0.23 -16.57
C PRO A 157 -14.85 0.45 -17.92
N ARG A 158 -13.93 1.28 -18.44
CA ARG A 158 -14.03 1.85 -19.79
C ARG A 158 -13.83 0.78 -20.87
N THR A 159 -13.25 -0.36 -20.51
CA THR A 159 -12.86 -1.45 -21.42
C THR A 159 -13.74 -2.69 -21.33
N THR A 160 -14.76 -2.69 -20.45
CA THR A 160 -15.64 -3.82 -20.20
C THR A 160 -17.09 -3.36 -20.00
N THR A 161 -18.05 -4.26 -20.22
CA THR A 161 -19.46 -4.03 -19.88
C THR A 161 -19.80 -4.66 -18.53
N ASP A 162 -20.93 -4.28 -17.92
CA ASP A 162 -21.37 -4.90 -16.66
C ASP A 162 -21.63 -6.41 -16.81
N ALA A 163 -22.19 -6.85 -17.94
CA ALA A 163 -22.42 -8.27 -18.21
C ALA A 163 -21.11 -9.06 -18.41
N GLU A 164 -20.13 -8.46 -19.08
CA GLU A 164 -18.78 -9.03 -19.20
C GLU A 164 -18.12 -9.10 -17.81
N ALA A 165 -18.19 -8.03 -17.02
CA ALA A 165 -17.61 -7.95 -15.69
C ALA A 165 -18.21 -9.03 -14.76
N GLU A 166 -19.52 -9.24 -14.78
CA GLU A 166 -20.16 -10.30 -13.99
C GLU A 166 -19.62 -11.69 -14.32
N ARG A 167 -19.40 -11.98 -15.61
CA ARG A 167 -18.80 -13.25 -16.04
C ARG A 167 -17.35 -13.36 -15.55
N LEU A 168 -16.55 -12.30 -15.71
CA LEU A 168 -15.15 -12.28 -15.28
C LEU A 168 -15.01 -12.44 -13.76
N GLN A 169 -15.91 -11.85 -12.97
CA GLN A 169 -15.94 -11.99 -11.50
C GLN A 169 -16.20 -13.44 -11.05
N ALA A 170 -16.96 -14.22 -11.84
CA ALA A 170 -17.19 -15.63 -11.56
C ALA A 170 -15.97 -16.51 -11.91
N GLU A 171 -15.18 -16.09 -12.89
CA GLU A 171 -14.05 -16.88 -13.42
C GLU A 171 -12.70 -16.54 -12.81
N ALA A 172 -12.46 -15.27 -12.46
CA ALA A 172 -11.16 -14.80 -11.99
C ALA A 172 -10.90 -15.20 -10.52
N ALA A 173 -9.61 -15.32 -10.21
CA ALA A 173 -9.10 -15.43 -8.85
C ALA A 173 -8.54 -14.06 -8.42
N PRO A 174 -8.94 -13.51 -7.26
CA PRO A 174 -8.32 -12.31 -6.73
C PRO A 174 -6.84 -12.54 -6.38
N ILE A 175 -6.07 -11.47 -6.43
CA ILE A 175 -4.67 -11.44 -5.99
C ILE A 175 -4.58 -10.71 -4.67
N TYR A 176 -4.02 -11.39 -3.68
CA TYR A 176 -3.80 -10.87 -2.34
C TYR A 176 -2.31 -10.61 -2.14
N TYR A 177 -1.91 -9.34 -2.06
CA TYR A 177 -0.50 -8.94 -1.98
C TYR A 177 -0.10 -8.64 -0.54
N ILE A 178 0.81 -9.43 0.02
CA ILE A 178 1.36 -9.29 1.37
C ILE A 178 2.74 -8.66 1.29
N THR A 179 2.97 -7.62 2.08
CA THR A 179 4.27 -6.95 2.22
C THR A 179 4.72 -7.03 3.68
N GLY A 180 6.02 -7.19 3.90
CA GLY A 180 6.60 -7.24 5.25
C GLY A 180 7.92 -6.49 5.34
N THR A 181 8.27 -6.07 6.55
CA THR A 181 9.54 -5.40 6.87
C THR A 181 9.76 -4.19 5.97
N ILE A 182 8.78 -3.29 5.96
CA ILE A 182 8.99 -1.92 5.49
C ILE A 182 9.83 -1.15 6.52
N HIS A 183 9.61 -1.39 7.82
CA HIS A 183 10.52 -0.95 8.87
C HIS A 183 11.50 -2.08 9.22
N SER A 184 12.79 -1.83 9.09
CA SER A 184 13.80 -2.88 9.31
C SER A 184 13.88 -3.45 10.74
N PRO A 185 13.59 -2.69 11.81
CA PRO A 185 13.51 -3.23 13.17
C PRO A 185 12.32 -4.17 13.44
N GLU A 186 11.38 -4.31 12.50
CA GLU A 186 10.25 -5.24 12.61
C GLU A 186 10.66 -6.59 11.99
N ALA A 187 10.98 -7.55 12.86
CA ALA A 187 11.90 -8.63 12.52
C ALA A 187 11.25 -9.97 12.17
N GLY A 188 9.95 -10.14 12.47
CA GLY A 188 9.16 -11.36 12.34
C GLY A 188 8.77 -11.69 10.91
N ALA A 189 8.19 -10.71 10.21
CA ALA A 189 7.60 -10.88 8.88
C ALA A 189 8.46 -11.68 7.88
N PRO A 190 9.79 -11.48 7.74
CA PRO A 190 10.57 -12.21 6.74
C PRO A 190 10.52 -13.72 6.96
N THR A 191 10.65 -14.17 8.21
CA THR A 191 10.63 -15.61 8.53
C THR A 191 9.20 -16.17 8.55
N ALA A 192 8.21 -15.40 9.01
CA ALA A 192 6.82 -15.78 8.93
C ALA A 192 6.37 -16.00 7.48
N LEU A 193 6.79 -15.12 6.57
CA LEU A 193 6.43 -15.19 5.14
C LEU A 193 7.16 -16.29 4.38
N MET A 194 8.38 -16.67 4.79
CA MET A 194 9.04 -17.89 4.30
C MET A 194 8.22 -19.15 4.63
N GLU A 195 7.78 -19.28 5.89
CA GLU A 195 7.00 -20.44 6.33
C GLU A 195 5.59 -20.42 5.74
N LEU A 196 4.95 -19.26 5.64
CA LEU A 196 3.65 -19.11 4.99
C LEU A 196 3.69 -19.57 3.53
N ALA A 197 4.69 -19.15 2.76
CA ALA A 197 4.85 -19.56 1.37
C ALA A 197 4.99 -21.08 1.24
N TYR A 198 5.75 -21.71 2.14
CA TYR A 198 5.87 -23.17 2.20
C TYR A 198 4.53 -23.84 2.51
N ARG A 199 3.81 -23.38 3.55
CA ARG A 199 2.50 -23.93 3.92
C ARG A 199 1.52 -23.84 2.76
N LEU A 200 1.40 -22.66 2.16
CA LEU A 200 0.52 -22.46 1.01
C LEU A 200 0.89 -23.39 -0.16
N ALA A 201 2.18 -23.65 -0.38
CA ALA A 201 2.63 -24.52 -1.46
C ALA A 201 2.51 -26.03 -1.17
N VAL A 202 2.59 -26.47 0.09
CA VAL A 202 2.77 -27.89 0.46
C VAL A 202 1.58 -28.48 1.21
N ASP A 203 0.87 -27.69 2.00
CA ASP A 203 -0.19 -28.20 2.86
C ASP A 203 -1.39 -28.67 2.02
N GLU A 204 -1.79 -29.92 2.24
CA GLU A 204 -2.91 -30.58 1.57
C GLU A 204 -4.14 -30.68 2.48
N SER A 205 -4.20 -29.89 3.55
CA SER A 205 -5.44 -29.70 4.30
C SER A 205 -6.50 -29.05 3.40
N PRO A 206 -7.79 -29.41 3.57
CA PRO A 206 -8.87 -28.78 2.81
C PRO A 206 -8.89 -27.25 2.95
N TYR A 207 -8.45 -26.72 4.11
CA TYR A 207 -8.38 -25.29 4.38
C TYR A 207 -7.35 -24.59 3.47
N ILE A 208 -6.13 -25.11 3.38
CA ILE A 208 -5.08 -24.52 2.56
C ILE A 208 -5.32 -24.77 1.06
N GLN A 209 -5.86 -25.94 0.69
CA GLN A 209 -6.28 -26.21 -0.69
C GLN A 209 -7.34 -25.20 -1.15
N ASN A 210 -8.35 -24.90 -0.31
CA ASN A 210 -9.38 -23.92 -0.64
C ASN A 210 -8.77 -22.55 -0.98
N ILE A 211 -7.81 -22.08 -0.17
CA ILE A 211 -7.07 -20.83 -0.41
C ILE A 211 -6.31 -20.92 -1.73
N ARG A 212 -5.44 -21.93 -1.87
CA ARG A 212 -4.50 -22.07 -2.98
C ARG A 212 -5.21 -22.21 -4.34
N GLU A 213 -6.41 -22.78 -4.37
CA GLU A 213 -7.22 -22.94 -5.59
C GLU A 213 -7.98 -21.69 -6.01
N ARG A 214 -8.20 -20.73 -5.11
CA ARG A 214 -9.12 -19.60 -5.33
C ARG A 214 -8.47 -18.23 -5.23
N VAL A 215 -7.28 -18.13 -4.65
CA VAL A 215 -6.55 -16.88 -4.45
C VAL A 215 -5.12 -17.05 -4.94
N ILE A 216 -4.62 -16.02 -5.63
CA ILE A 216 -3.18 -15.90 -5.92
C ILE A 216 -2.57 -15.08 -4.79
N THR A 217 -1.77 -15.72 -3.94
CA THR A 217 -1.06 -15.00 -2.87
C THR A 217 0.23 -14.45 -3.44
N LEU A 218 0.42 -13.13 -3.39
CA LEU A 218 1.66 -12.47 -3.79
C LEU A 218 2.37 -11.99 -2.53
N ILE A 219 3.69 -12.20 -2.41
CA ILE A 219 4.43 -11.91 -1.18
C ILE A 219 5.71 -11.13 -1.51
N THR A 220 5.89 -9.96 -0.93
CA THR A 220 7.19 -9.28 -0.85
C THR A 220 7.66 -9.37 0.60
N PRO A 221 8.59 -10.29 0.91
CA PRO A 221 8.92 -10.62 2.30
C PRO A 221 9.70 -9.51 3.02
N ILE A 222 10.38 -8.66 2.25
CA ILE A 222 11.20 -7.55 2.74
C ILE A 222 11.02 -6.40 1.77
N VAL A 223 10.34 -5.34 2.19
CA VAL A 223 10.22 -4.09 1.42
C VAL A 223 11.49 -3.25 1.55
N GLU A 224 12.00 -3.10 2.77
CA GLU A 224 13.22 -2.33 3.07
C GLU A 224 14.45 -3.24 3.12
N VAL A 225 14.91 -3.64 1.93
CA VAL A 225 16.01 -4.60 1.74
C VAL A 225 17.34 -4.04 2.23
N ASP A 226 17.58 -2.74 2.03
CA ASP A 226 18.84 -2.10 2.41
C ASP A 226 18.97 -2.02 3.94
N GLY A 227 17.88 -1.64 4.61
CA GLY A 227 17.86 -1.53 6.06
C GLY A 227 17.81 -2.88 6.77
N ARG A 228 17.20 -3.90 6.16
CA ARG A 228 17.11 -5.25 6.75
C ARG A 228 18.49 -5.83 7.05
N ASP A 229 19.41 -5.78 6.09
CA ASP A 229 20.74 -6.38 6.29
C ASP A 229 21.51 -5.65 7.41
N ARG A 230 21.36 -4.33 7.50
CA ARG A 230 21.94 -3.53 8.58
C ARG A 230 21.36 -3.91 9.94
N GLN A 231 20.06 -4.15 10.04
CA GLN A 231 19.45 -4.60 11.30
C GLN A 231 19.98 -5.97 11.71
N VAL A 232 20.20 -6.89 10.76
CA VAL A 232 20.80 -8.19 11.04
C VAL A 232 22.24 -8.02 11.56
N ASP A 233 23.03 -7.10 11.00
CA ASP A 233 24.37 -6.78 11.51
C ASP A 233 24.34 -6.25 12.95
N VAL A 234 23.42 -5.32 13.25
CA VAL A 234 23.21 -4.78 14.60
C VAL A 234 22.86 -5.90 15.59
N PHE A 235 21.96 -6.80 15.23
CA PHE A 235 21.58 -7.92 16.09
C PHE A 235 22.72 -8.92 16.31
N ARG A 236 23.47 -9.28 15.24
CA ARG A 236 24.65 -10.15 15.37
C ARG A 236 25.74 -9.53 16.23
N TRP A 237 25.94 -8.23 16.11
CA TRP A 237 26.85 -7.49 16.98
C TRP A 237 26.39 -7.58 18.44
N HIS A 238 25.09 -7.39 18.71
CA HIS A 238 24.54 -7.51 20.06
C HIS A 238 24.76 -8.89 20.66
N LEU A 239 24.54 -9.96 19.90
CA LEU A 239 24.82 -11.33 20.36
C LEU A 239 26.30 -11.56 20.71
N ALA A 240 27.22 -10.91 19.99
CA ALA A 240 28.66 -10.99 20.25
C ALA A 240 29.11 -10.09 21.43
N HIS A 241 28.31 -9.09 21.81
CA HIS A 241 28.62 -8.10 22.86
C HIS A 241 27.43 -7.98 23.84
N PRO A 242 27.07 -9.06 24.58
CA PRO A 242 25.81 -9.14 25.32
C PRO A 242 25.66 -8.14 26.47
N ASN A 243 26.77 -7.53 26.92
CA ASN A 243 26.79 -6.58 28.04
C ASN A 243 26.92 -5.12 27.56
N GLU A 244 26.91 -4.87 26.26
CA GLU A 244 27.11 -3.55 25.68
C GLU A 244 25.80 -2.99 25.09
N THR A 245 25.67 -1.67 25.08
CA THR A 245 24.56 -1.00 24.40
C THR A 245 24.80 -1.03 22.89
N TRP A 246 23.98 -1.80 22.19
CA TRP A 246 24.00 -1.87 20.73
C TRP A 246 23.58 -0.55 20.05
N PRO A 247 24.11 -0.26 18.85
CA PRO A 247 23.76 0.94 18.10
C PRO A 247 22.32 0.86 17.56
N ASN A 248 21.60 1.99 17.57
CA ASN A 248 20.30 2.09 16.91
C ASN A 248 20.47 2.21 15.39
N LEU A 249 19.53 1.63 14.64
CA LEU A 249 19.47 1.79 13.20
C LEU A 249 18.86 3.16 12.85
N ILE A 250 19.72 4.15 12.55
CA ILE A 250 19.29 5.54 12.28
C ILE A 250 18.75 5.70 10.84
N TYR A 251 19.39 5.04 9.86
CA TYR A 251 19.02 5.12 8.45
C TYR A 251 18.75 3.72 7.90
N TRP A 252 17.68 3.59 7.14
CA TRP A 252 17.29 2.32 6.53
C TRP A 252 17.85 2.19 5.11
N GLY A 253 17.84 3.28 4.34
CA GLY A 253 18.45 3.38 3.01
C GLY A 253 19.23 4.68 2.81
N HIS A 254 19.59 5.00 1.55
CA HIS A 254 20.25 6.26 1.21
C HIS A 254 19.43 7.49 1.63
N TYR A 255 19.86 8.15 2.71
CA TYR A 255 19.23 9.34 3.28
C TYR A 255 17.76 9.14 3.73
N VAL A 256 17.33 7.90 3.90
CA VAL A 256 16.00 7.55 4.43
C VAL A 256 16.13 7.28 5.91
N ALA A 257 15.60 8.20 6.72
CA ALA A 257 15.46 8.03 8.17
C ALA A 257 13.98 8.00 8.58
N HIS A 258 13.76 7.35 9.72
CA HIS A 258 12.57 7.33 10.58
C HIS A 258 11.25 6.74 10.02
N ASP A 259 10.83 6.90 8.76
CA ASP A 259 9.61 6.22 8.28
C ASP A 259 9.44 6.22 6.74
N ASN A 260 9.75 5.09 6.08
CA ASN A 260 9.46 4.89 4.65
C ASN A 260 7.99 4.49 4.38
N ASN A 261 7.21 4.16 5.42
CA ASN A 261 5.75 3.98 5.39
C ASN A 261 4.99 5.32 5.46
N ARG A 262 5.64 6.45 5.13
CA ARG A 262 4.98 7.73 4.78
C ARG A 262 5.19 8.15 3.33
N ASP A 263 6.02 7.42 2.58
CA ASP A 263 6.41 7.80 1.22
C ASP A 263 5.33 7.49 0.17
N ALA A 264 4.28 6.73 0.49
CA ALA A 264 3.34 6.22 -0.51
C ALA A 264 2.65 7.31 -1.34
N MET A 265 2.41 8.49 -0.76
CA MET A 265 1.80 9.61 -1.46
C MET A 265 2.74 10.30 -2.47
N ALA A 266 4.05 10.36 -2.17
CA ALA A 266 5.03 11.10 -2.95
C ALA A 266 5.89 10.21 -3.87
N LEU A 267 5.99 8.92 -3.55
CA LEU A 267 6.78 7.92 -4.28
C LEU A 267 8.21 8.41 -4.56
N THR A 268 8.86 8.95 -3.54
CA THR A 268 10.23 9.44 -3.64
C THR A 268 11.23 8.29 -3.61
N LEU A 269 10.89 7.19 -2.93
CA LEU A 269 11.72 6.01 -2.78
C LEU A 269 11.46 4.98 -3.89
N LYS A 270 12.50 4.23 -4.26
CA LYS A 270 12.39 3.12 -5.21
C LYS A 270 11.56 1.98 -4.63
N LEU A 271 11.66 1.70 -3.33
CA LEU A 271 10.86 0.66 -2.67
C LEU A 271 9.36 0.91 -2.86
N SER A 272 8.89 2.13 -2.62
CA SER A 272 7.48 2.51 -2.75
C SER A 272 7.03 2.42 -4.21
N GLN A 273 7.88 2.89 -5.13
CA GLN A 273 7.63 2.78 -6.58
C GLN A 273 7.52 1.31 -7.01
N ASN A 274 8.42 0.44 -6.55
CA ASN A 274 8.43 -0.98 -6.90
C ASN A 274 7.18 -1.69 -6.36
N VAL A 275 6.77 -1.40 -5.12
CA VAL A 275 5.54 -1.96 -4.53
C VAL A 275 4.30 -1.48 -5.27
N LEU A 276 4.15 -0.17 -5.53
CA LEU A 276 2.99 0.35 -6.25
C LEU A 276 2.92 -0.18 -7.68
N ASN A 277 4.04 -0.18 -8.41
CA ASN A 277 4.10 -0.71 -9.77
C ASN A 277 3.75 -2.20 -9.82
N THR A 278 4.16 -2.96 -8.80
CA THR A 278 3.77 -4.37 -8.66
C THR A 278 2.27 -4.48 -8.41
N TYR A 279 1.73 -3.76 -7.44
CA TYR A 279 0.30 -3.78 -7.13
C TYR A 279 -0.57 -3.43 -8.34
N VAL A 280 -0.31 -2.28 -8.97
CA VAL A 280 -1.03 -1.79 -10.15
C VAL A 280 -0.80 -2.70 -11.37
N GLY A 281 0.41 -3.19 -11.56
CA GLY A 281 0.78 -4.08 -12.68
C GLY A 281 0.17 -5.47 -12.57
N TRP A 282 -0.03 -5.96 -11.34
CA TRP A 282 -0.71 -7.23 -11.07
C TRP A 282 -2.23 -7.10 -11.00
N LYS A 283 -2.74 -5.85 -10.91
CA LYS A 283 -4.18 -5.57 -10.72
C LYS A 283 -4.71 -6.28 -9.48
N ALA A 284 -3.95 -6.22 -8.40
CA ALA A 284 -4.28 -6.90 -7.15
C ALA A 284 -5.46 -6.25 -6.42
N GLN A 285 -6.20 -7.07 -5.67
CA GLN A 285 -7.40 -6.62 -4.95
C GLN A 285 -7.05 -6.17 -3.54
N VAL A 286 -6.00 -6.72 -2.94
CA VAL A 286 -5.60 -6.43 -1.55
C VAL A 286 -4.10 -6.10 -1.50
N ILE A 287 -3.73 -5.06 -0.75
CA ILE A 287 -2.39 -4.94 -0.14
C ILE A 287 -2.56 -5.14 1.35
N HIS A 288 -1.71 -5.98 1.94
CA HIS A 288 -1.67 -6.25 3.35
C HIS A 288 -0.25 -6.11 3.89
N ASP A 289 -0.03 -5.04 4.64
CA ASP A 289 1.30 -4.65 5.12
C ASP A 289 1.51 -5.08 6.58
N LEU A 290 2.59 -5.82 6.84
CA LEU A 290 2.88 -6.37 8.16
C LEU A 290 3.87 -5.48 8.91
N HIS A 291 3.46 -5.07 10.11
CA HIS A 291 4.19 -4.20 11.04
C HIS A 291 4.27 -4.82 12.44
N GLU A 292 5.09 -4.20 13.29
CA GLU A 292 5.32 -4.63 14.67
C GLU A 292 5.44 -3.44 15.64
N SER A 293 4.36 -3.10 16.34
CA SER A 293 4.42 -2.07 17.39
C SER A 293 3.54 -2.30 18.62
N VAL A 294 2.55 -3.20 18.55
CA VAL A 294 1.53 -3.34 19.60
C VAL A 294 1.46 -4.75 20.19
N PRO A 295 0.98 -4.90 21.44
CA PRO A 295 0.85 -6.21 22.04
C PRO A 295 -0.08 -7.17 21.28
N TYR A 296 0.47 -8.34 20.96
CA TYR A 296 -0.11 -9.47 20.25
C TYR A 296 -0.46 -9.18 18.79
N LEU A 297 -1.71 -8.88 18.43
CA LEU A 297 -2.10 -8.56 17.06
C LEU A 297 -3.24 -7.54 17.02
N TYR A 298 -2.96 -6.38 16.46
CA TYR A 298 -3.94 -5.39 16.05
C TYR A 298 -4.14 -5.49 14.55
N ASP A 299 -5.32 -5.95 14.13
CA ASP A 299 -5.78 -5.85 12.76
C ASP A 299 -6.26 -4.42 12.51
N ASN A 300 -5.33 -3.51 12.22
CA ASN A 300 -5.65 -2.09 12.03
C ASN A 300 -6.29 -1.79 10.67
N THR A 301 -6.65 -2.83 9.90
CA THR A 301 -7.43 -2.73 8.65
C THR A 301 -8.68 -1.85 8.82
N ILE A 302 -9.37 -1.96 9.96
CA ILE A 302 -10.54 -1.11 10.24
C ILE A 302 -10.12 0.33 10.50
N GLY A 303 -9.04 0.50 11.26
CA GLY A 303 -8.55 1.79 11.74
C GLY A 303 -9.54 2.53 12.64
N ASP A 304 -9.21 3.78 12.92
CA ASP A 304 -10.07 4.77 13.54
C ASP A 304 -10.36 5.90 12.55
N GLY A 305 -11.29 6.76 12.92
CA GLY A 305 -11.55 7.98 12.17
C GLY A 305 -10.36 8.96 12.16
N PRO A 306 -10.55 10.12 11.53
CA PRO A 306 -11.45 10.28 10.40
C PRO A 306 -10.96 9.44 9.21
N TYR A 307 -11.91 9.05 8.37
CA TYR A 307 -11.63 8.36 7.13
C TYR A 307 -11.33 9.38 6.03
N ASN A 308 -10.32 9.12 5.20
CA ASN A 308 -9.99 9.96 4.06
C ASN A 308 -11.24 10.21 3.19
N ALA A 309 -11.60 11.47 2.96
CA ALA A 309 -12.85 11.80 2.26
C ALA A 309 -12.91 11.29 0.80
N TRP A 310 -11.78 10.88 0.22
CA TRP A 310 -11.66 10.51 -1.19
C TRP A 310 -11.67 9.00 -1.46
N ILE A 311 -11.61 8.16 -0.41
CA ILE A 311 -11.79 6.71 -0.59
C ILE A 311 -13.27 6.39 -0.85
N ASP A 312 -13.55 5.27 -1.52
CA ASP A 312 -14.94 4.83 -1.69
C ASP A 312 -15.52 4.33 -0.36
N PRO A 313 -16.70 4.79 0.10
CA PRO A 313 -17.31 4.30 1.34
C PRO A 313 -17.55 2.79 1.37
N LEU A 314 -17.66 2.12 0.21
CA LEU A 314 -17.72 0.65 0.14
C LEU A 314 -16.49 -0.02 0.75
N LEU A 315 -15.31 0.62 0.63
CA LEU A 315 -14.06 0.13 1.22
C LEU A 315 -14.14 0.11 2.76
N ALA A 316 -14.68 1.16 3.37
CA ALA A 316 -14.82 1.21 4.84
C ALA A 316 -15.70 0.07 5.37
N ASN A 317 -16.74 -0.32 4.64
CA ASN A 317 -17.56 -1.47 5.01
C ASN A 317 -16.80 -2.80 4.86
N GLU A 318 -16.02 -2.97 3.79
CA GLU A 318 -15.19 -4.18 3.62
C GLU A 318 -14.15 -4.33 4.74
N TRP A 319 -13.54 -3.22 5.17
CA TRP A 319 -12.62 -3.24 6.31
C TRP A 319 -13.27 -3.78 7.58
N GLN A 320 -14.49 -3.32 7.91
CA GLN A 320 -15.23 -3.80 9.08
C GLN A 320 -15.47 -5.31 9.01
N LEU A 321 -15.91 -5.81 7.86
CA LEU A 321 -16.22 -7.23 7.67
C LEU A 321 -14.97 -8.10 7.86
N ILE A 322 -13.87 -7.71 7.21
CA ILE A 322 -12.63 -8.49 7.21
C ILE A 322 -11.96 -8.44 8.60
N GLY A 323 -11.85 -7.25 9.20
CA GLY A 323 -11.20 -7.07 10.50
C GLY A 323 -11.92 -7.83 11.62
N TRP A 324 -13.26 -7.76 11.65
CA TRP A 324 -14.03 -8.51 12.65
C TRP A 324 -14.03 -10.02 12.41
N ASN A 325 -13.99 -10.47 11.15
CA ASN A 325 -13.78 -11.88 10.86
C ASN A 325 -12.45 -12.39 11.42
N ASN A 326 -11.37 -11.60 11.27
CA ASN A 326 -10.06 -11.92 11.83
C ASN A 326 -10.08 -12.05 13.35
N VAL A 327 -10.64 -11.06 14.05
CA VAL A 327 -10.78 -11.09 15.52
C VAL A 327 -11.63 -12.28 15.97
N GLN A 328 -12.75 -12.54 15.28
CA GLN A 328 -13.64 -13.64 15.60
C GLN A 328 -12.93 -14.99 15.48
N GLU A 329 -12.27 -15.26 14.35
CA GLU A 329 -11.66 -16.56 14.09
C GLU A 329 -10.47 -16.84 15.00
N MET A 330 -9.62 -15.85 15.27
CA MET A 330 -8.51 -16.03 16.21
C MET A 330 -8.99 -16.17 17.65
N THR A 331 -10.04 -15.45 18.05
CA THR A 331 -10.71 -15.66 19.35
C THR A 331 -11.29 -17.08 19.45
N ARG A 332 -11.92 -17.58 18.38
CA ARG A 332 -12.47 -18.95 18.31
C ARG A 332 -11.37 -20.01 18.45
N MET A 333 -10.15 -19.72 18.01
CA MET A 333 -8.97 -20.58 18.18
C MET A 333 -8.31 -20.45 19.57
N GLY A 334 -8.82 -19.58 20.44
CA GLY A 334 -8.30 -19.37 21.78
C GLY A 334 -7.07 -18.45 21.84
N MET A 335 -6.76 -17.71 20.77
CA MET A 335 -5.62 -16.80 20.74
C MET A 335 -6.01 -15.45 21.37
N PRO A 336 -5.40 -15.05 22.50
CA PRO A 336 -5.68 -13.76 23.13
C PRO A 336 -5.08 -12.57 22.37
N GLY A 337 -5.50 -11.37 22.77
CA GLY A 337 -4.99 -10.06 22.35
C GLY A 337 -5.09 -9.76 20.85
N VAL A 338 -6.10 -10.31 20.18
CA VAL A 338 -6.46 -9.92 18.82
C VAL A 338 -7.59 -8.89 18.86
N PHE A 339 -7.43 -7.77 18.17
CA PHE A 339 -8.41 -6.68 18.14
C PHE A 339 -8.31 -5.86 16.85
N ALA A 340 -9.34 -5.07 16.55
CA ALA A 340 -9.45 -4.37 15.26
C ALA A 340 -9.63 -2.84 15.33
N PHE A 341 -9.71 -2.25 16.53
CA PHE A 341 -9.71 -0.78 16.70
C PHE A 341 -8.57 -0.33 17.63
N GLY A 342 -8.03 0.85 17.37
CA GLY A 342 -6.85 1.42 18.05
C GLY A 342 -6.72 2.91 17.74
N ARG A 343 -5.51 3.46 17.80
CA ARG A 343 -5.26 4.90 17.55
C ARG A 343 -4.90 5.22 16.10
N PHE A 344 -4.78 4.23 15.23
CA PHE A 344 -4.39 4.42 13.83
C PHE A 344 -5.53 5.09 13.05
N ASP A 345 -5.33 6.30 12.53
CA ASP A 345 -6.33 6.95 11.67
C ASP A 345 -6.28 6.41 10.23
N THR A 346 -7.43 6.44 9.56
CA THR A 346 -7.57 6.07 8.14
C THR A 346 -7.66 7.32 7.25
N TRP A 347 -6.89 8.36 7.61
CA TRP A 347 -6.92 9.66 6.95
C TRP A 347 -5.78 9.82 5.93
N SER A 348 -4.52 9.62 6.35
CA SER A 348 -3.36 9.92 5.50
C SER A 348 -3.19 8.93 4.34
N PRO A 349 -2.97 9.39 3.09
CA PRO A 349 -2.60 8.53 1.97
C PRO A 349 -1.10 8.15 1.97
N GLY A 350 -0.36 8.50 3.03
CA GLY A 350 1.09 8.28 3.13
C GLY A 350 1.50 6.85 3.44
N TYR A 351 0.61 6.06 4.06
CA TYR A 351 0.88 4.66 4.41
C TYR A 351 0.99 3.77 3.15
N LEU A 352 1.94 2.81 3.14
CA LEU A 352 2.14 1.88 2.03
C LEU A 352 0.86 1.14 1.67
N MET A 353 0.12 0.66 2.68
CA MET A 353 -1.15 -0.04 2.42
C MET A 353 -2.19 0.86 1.72
N PHE A 354 -2.15 2.19 1.94
CA PHE A 354 -3.08 3.15 1.33
C PHE A 354 -2.91 3.27 -0.19
N MET A 355 -1.83 2.73 -0.76
CA MET A 355 -1.72 2.49 -2.19
C MET A 355 -2.94 1.71 -2.71
N ALA A 356 -3.39 0.67 -2.01
CA ALA A 356 -4.59 -0.07 -2.43
C ALA A 356 -5.86 0.77 -2.28
N ALA A 357 -6.05 1.43 -1.13
CA ALA A 357 -7.26 2.22 -0.84
C ALA A 357 -7.52 3.32 -1.89
N THR A 358 -6.45 3.99 -2.32
CA THR A 358 -6.51 5.09 -3.29
C THR A 358 -6.51 4.63 -4.76
N HIS A 359 -6.27 3.33 -4.99
CA HIS A 359 -6.29 2.68 -6.32
C HIS A 359 -7.37 1.57 -6.41
N ASN A 360 -8.52 1.78 -5.74
CA ASN A 360 -9.75 0.97 -5.78
C ASN A 360 -9.67 -0.44 -5.16
N GLY A 361 -8.57 -0.79 -4.51
CA GLY A 361 -8.42 -2.04 -3.77
C GLY A 361 -8.70 -1.91 -2.27
N ILE A 362 -8.42 -3.00 -1.57
CA ILE A 362 -8.53 -3.13 -0.12
C ILE A 362 -7.14 -2.94 0.48
N SER A 363 -6.95 -1.89 1.27
CA SER A 363 -5.76 -1.77 2.11
C SER A 363 -5.94 -2.51 3.41
N ARG A 364 -4.89 -3.15 3.90
CA ARG A 364 -4.86 -3.82 5.20
C ARG A 364 -3.51 -3.63 5.83
N LEU A 365 -3.46 -3.60 7.15
CA LEU A 365 -2.22 -3.57 7.90
C LEU A 365 -2.39 -4.35 9.22
N TYR A 366 -1.33 -5.04 9.62
CA TYR A 366 -1.24 -5.71 10.92
C TYR A 366 -0.15 -5.06 11.75
N GLU A 367 -0.47 -4.74 12.99
CA GLU A 367 0.55 -4.47 13.99
C GLU A 367 0.63 -5.69 14.90
N THR A 368 1.75 -6.40 14.86
CA THR A 368 2.04 -7.49 15.79
C THR A 368 3.03 -7.06 16.87
N PHE A 369 3.38 -7.97 17.78
CA PHE A 369 4.28 -7.62 18.86
C PHE A 369 5.73 -7.86 18.45
N GLY A 370 6.46 -6.78 18.17
CA GLY A 370 7.87 -6.89 17.83
C GLY A 370 8.79 -7.09 19.02
N ASN A 371 10.01 -7.55 18.75
CA ASN A 371 11.10 -7.62 19.74
C ASN A 371 12.21 -6.60 19.43
N GLY A 372 11.85 -5.46 18.81
CA GLY A 372 12.76 -4.33 18.58
C GLY A 372 13.98 -4.69 17.73
N GLY A 373 13.79 -5.48 16.67
CA GLY A 373 14.87 -5.87 15.77
C GLY A 373 15.72 -7.03 16.24
N THR A 374 15.24 -7.83 17.22
CA THR A 374 15.91 -9.04 17.72
C THR A 374 15.11 -10.32 17.41
N ALA A 375 15.81 -11.47 17.45
CA ALA A 375 15.21 -12.79 17.52
C ALA A 375 15.20 -13.36 18.96
N GLU A 376 15.37 -12.51 19.97
CA GLU A 376 15.38 -12.95 21.37
C GLU A 376 13.97 -13.25 21.88
N THR A 377 13.90 -13.93 23.02
CA THR A 377 12.65 -14.13 23.75
C THR A 377 12.65 -13.23 24.98
N LEU A 378 11.75 -12.25 25.01
CA LEU A 378 11.76 -11.17 25.99
C LEU A 378 10.60 -11.31 26.98
N GLU A 379 10.83 -11.01 28.25
CA GLU A 379 9.75 -10.78 29.21
C GLU A 379 9.27 -9.33 29.10
N ARG A 380 7.98 -9.14 28.86
CA ARG A 380 7.35 -7.84 28.67
C ARG A 380 6.23 -7.65 29.68
N THR A 381 6.18 -6.45 30.27
CA THR A 381 5.08 -6.01 31.12
C THR A 381 4.28 -4.96 30.36
N LEU A 382 2.97 -5.17 30.25
CA LEU A 382 2.06 -4.28 29.54
C LEU A 382 1.37 -3.33 30.53
N SER A 383 1.02 -2.14 30.04
CA SER A 383 0.25 -1.17 30.80
C SER A 383 -1.21 -1.62 31.00
N PRO A 384 -1.91 -1.10 32.03
CA PRO A 384 -3.33 -1.37 32.23
C PRO A 384 -4.20 -1.03 31.00
N THR A 385 -3.84 0.01 30.25
CA THR A 385 -4.55 0.41 29.03
C THR A 385 -4.38 -0.61 27.91
N GLU A 386 -3.24 -1.28 27.80
CA GLU A 386 -3.00 -2.34 26.80
C GLU A 386 -3.74 -3.64 27.17
N THR A 387 -3.93 -3.91 28.47
CA THR A 387 -4.57 -5.14 28.95
C THR A 387 -6.07 -4.99 29.23
N ALA A 388 -6.62 -3.77 29.08
CA ALA A 388 -8.01 -3.51 29.37
C ALA A 388 -8.94 -4.19 28.36
N ARG A 389 -9.98 -4.85 28.86
CA ARG A 389 -11.10 -5.31 28.03
C ARG A 389 -11.92 -4.10 27.58
N THR A 390 -12.07 -3.92 26.27
CA THR A 390 -12.87 -2.85 25.66
C THR A 390 -13.88 -3.44 24.70
N TRP A 391 -14.81 -2.63 24.17
CA TRP A 391 -15.80 -3.08 23.19
C TRP A 391 -15.13 -3.74 21.96
N TYR A 392 -13.96 -3.25 21.55
CA TYR A 392 -13.20 -3.74 20.40
C TYR A 392 -12.08 -4.74 20.72
N ARG A 393 -11.80 -4.98 22.00
CA ARG A 393 -10.76 -5.89 22.49
C ARG A 393 -11.34 -6.71 23.64
N GLN A 394 -12.13 -7.72 23.29
CA GLN A 394 -12.88 -8.55 24.24
C GLN A 394 -12.02 -9.63 24.92
N ASN A 395 -10.95 -10.06 24.24
CA ASN A 395 -9.96 -11.01 24.74
C ASN A 395 -8.59 -10.30 24.77
N PRO A 396 -8.31 -9.43 25.75
CA PRO A 396 -7.10 -8.59 25.75
C PRO A 396 -5.80 -9.41 25.95
N PRO A 397 -4.64 -8.82 25.63
CA PRO A 397 -3.36 -9.45 25.94
C PRO A 397 -3.12 -9.57 27.46
N LEU A 398 -2.17 -10.42 27.84
CA LEU A 398 -1.83 -10.66 29.25
C LEU A 398 -0.94 -9.53 29.81
N PRO A 399 -1.09 -9.13 31.09
CA PRO A 399 -0.27 -8.05 31.68
C PRO A 399 1.22 -8.33 31.74
N LYS A 400 1.61 -9.60 31.79
CA LYS A 400 2.99 -10.04 31.66
C LYS A 400 3.03 -11.19 30.67
N VAL A 401 4.00 -11.15 29.77
CA VAL A 401 4.16 -12.15 28.73
C VAL A 401 5.63 -12.39 28.45
N LYS A 402 5.99 -13.65 28.26
CA LYS A 402 7.26 -14.03 27.63
C LYS A 402 7.01 -14.15 26.13
N TRP A 403 7.55 -13.24 25.33
CA TRP A 403 7.27 -13.13 23.90
C TRP A 403 8.49 -13.46 23.05
N SER A 404 8.36 -14.45 22.16
CA SER A 404 9.40 -14.87 21.22
C SER A 404 9.09 -14.46 19.79
N LEU A 405 10.11 -14.43 18.93
CA LEU A 405 9.93 -14.25 17.48
C LEU A 405 8.99 -15.31 16.88
N ARG A 406 9.04 -16.54 17.40
CA ARG A 406 8.13 -17.61 16.98
C ARG A 406 6.67 -17.31 17.30
N ASN A 407 6.37 -16.72 18.46
CA ASN A 407 5.01 -16.27 18.76
C ASN A 407 4.53 -15.25 17.73
N ASN A 408 5.39 -14.31 17.36
CA ASN A 408 5.08 -13.31 16.33
C ASN A 408 4.73 -13.98 15.00
N ASN A 409 5.59 -14.89 14.53
CA ASN A 409 5.34 -15.66 13.30
C ASN A 409 4.04 -16.45 13.35
N ASN A 410 3.67 -17.01 14.50
CA ASN A 410 2.44 -17.78 14.65
C ASN A 410 1.20 -16.87 14.53
N TYR A 411 1.23 -15.66 15.10
CA TYR A 411 0.14 -14.68 15.01
C TYR A 411 -0.02 -14.13 13.59
N GLU A 412 1.09 -13.70 12.97
CA GLU A 412 1.08 -13.20 11.58
C GLU A 412 0.55 -14.27 10.62
N GLN A 413 1.10 -15.48 10.67
CA GLN A 413 0.66 -16.57 9.79
C GLN A 413 -0.80 -16.96 10.03
N THR A 414 -1.24 -17.04 11.29
CA THR A 414 -2.65 -17.38 11.59
C THR A 414 -3.59 -16.31 11.04
N GLY A 415 -3.30 -15.03 11.30
CA GLY A 415 -4.12 -13.92 10.81
C GLY A 415 -4.16 -13.86 9.27
N LEU A 416 -3.02 -14.07 8.62
CA LEU A 416 -2.92 -14.12 7.15
C LEU A 416 -3.70 -15.29 6.56
N LEU A 417 -3.61 -16.50 7.13
CA LEU A 417 -4.35 -17.66 6.64
C LEU A 417 -5.87 -17.48 6.81
N VAL A 418 -6.32 -16.89 7.92
CA VAL A 418 -7.73 -16.51 8.13
C VAL A 418 -8.19 -15.51 7.06
N SER A 419 -7.37 -14.50 6.79
CA SER A 419 -7.63 -13.48 5.78
C SER A 419 -7.74 -14.05 4.37
N LEU A 420 -6.76 -14.88 3.99
CA LEU A 420 -6.72 -15.53 2.70
C LEU A 420 -7.93 -16.47 2.52
N SER A 421 -8.33 -17.18 3.57
CA SER A 421 -9.54 -18.02 3.54
C SER A 421 -10.81 -17.19 3.36
N TYR A 422 -10.92 -16.03 4.02
CA TYR A 422 -12.05 -15.13 3.83
C TYR A 422 -12.17 -14.68 2.37
N ILE A 423 -11.07 -14.20 1.78
CA ILE A 423 -11.04 -13.78 0.36
C ILE A 423 -11.30 -14.96 -0.59
N ALA A 424 -10.82 -16.17 -0.27
CA ALA A 424 -11.10 -17.36 -1.05
C ALA A 424 -12.60 -17.71 -1.09
N ASN A 425 -13.26 -17.61 0.07
CA ASN A 425 -14.68 -17.93 0.23
C ASN A 425 -15.59 -16.86 -0.40
N ASP A 426 -15.21 -15.59 -0.29
CA ASP A 426 -15.99 -14.45 -0.79
C ASP A 426 -15.45 -13.85 -2.10
N ARG A 427 -14.65 -14.60 -2.86
CA ARG A 427 -13.92 -14.08 -4.05
C ARG A 427 -14.78 -13.30 -5.04
N ARG A 428 -16.04 -13.73 -5.26
CA ARG A 428 -16.96 -13.08 -6.19
C ARG A 428 -17.38 -11.71 -5.66
N LEU A 429 -17.69 -11.61 -4.37
CA LEU A 429 -18.05 -10.35 -3.73
C LEU A 429 -16.87 -9.37 -3.75
N ILE A 430 -15.65 -9.85 -3.45
CA ILE A 430 -14.43 -9.02 -3.50
C ILE A 430 -14.21 -8.44 -4.91
N LEU A 431 -14.36 -9.26 -5.95
CA LEU A 431 -14.20 -8.82 -7.34
C LEU A 431 -15.35 -7.91 -7.81
N GLN A 432 -16.57 -8.12 -7.31
CA GLN A 432 -17.72 -7.23 -7.54
C GLN A 432 -17.46 -5.85 -6.96
N ASN A 433 -17.06 -5.77 -5.70
CA ASN A 433 -16.77 -4.51 -5.03
C ASN A 433 -15.57 -3.78 -5.67
N PHE A 434 -14.52 -4.51 -6.08
CA PHE A 434 -13.39 -3.95 -6.82
C PHE A 434 -13.82 -3.30 -8.15
N TYR A 435 -14.66 -3.99 -8.94
CA TYR A 435 -15.20 -3.45 -10.18
C TYR A 435 -16.11 -2.23 -9.93
N GLU A 436 -16.98 -2.30 -8.95
CA GLU A 436 -17.90 -1.21 -8.59
C GLU A 436 -17.14 0.06 -8.15
N ARG A 437 -16.11 -0.09 -7.32
CA ARG A 437 -15.22 1.04 -6.97
C ARG A 437 -14.52 1.62 -8.19
N SER A 438 -14.01 0.78 -9.07
CA SER A 438 -13.35 1.21 -10.31
C SER A 438 -14.32 1.97 -11.23
N LYS A 439 -15.57 1.51 -11.33
CA LYS A 439 -16.68 2.19 -12.03
C LYS A 439 -16.99 3.56 -11.44
N ARG A 440 -17.09 3.65 -10.11
CA ARG A 440 -17.30 4.93 -9.42
C ARG A 440 -16.15 5.91 -9.63
N SER A 441 -14.90 5.45 -9.65
CA SER A 441 -13.74 6.31 -9.96
C SER A 441 -13.86 6.96 -11.34
N VAL A 442 -14.28 6.22 -12.37
CA VAL A 442 -14.46 6.77 -13.73
C VAL A 442 -15.71 7.66 -13.82
N LEU A 443 -16.81 7.30 -13.17
CA LEU A 443 -18.05 8.08 -13.20
C LEU A 443 -17.96 9.40 -12.41
N LYS A 444 -17.03 9.46 -11.44
CA LYS A 444 -16.81 10.61 -10.55
C LYS A 444 -16.84 11.96 -11.26
N ALA A 445 -16.19 12.07 -12.42
CA ALA A 445 -16.13 13.31 -13.19
C ALA A 445 -17.52 13.90 -13.55
N ARG A 446 -18.57 13.07 -13.54
CA ARG A 446 -19.94 13.44 -13.93
C ARG A 446 -20.92 13.36 -12.77
N THR A 447 -20.67 12.50 -11.78
CA THR A 447 -21.61 12.23 -10.67
C THR A 447 -21.30 13.00 -9.39
N GLU A 448 -20.03 13.35 -9.15
CA GLU A 448 -19.56 13.92 -7.89
C GLU A 448 -18.68 15.17 -8.12
N GLY A 449 -17.80 15.10 -9.10
CA GLY A 449 -16.79 16.11 -9.38
C GLY A 449 -15.51 15.95 -8.53
N PRO A 450 -14.43 16.67 -8.89
CA PRO A 450 -14.34 17.54 -10.06
C PRO A 450 -14.34 16.75 -11.37
N ALA A 451 -14.60 17.43 -12.49
CA ALA A 451 -14.46 16.84 -13.82
C ALA A 451 -12.99 16.72 -14.23
N ALA A 452 -12.16 17.69 -13.82
CA ALA A 452 -10.71 17.68 -14.04
C ALA A 452 -9.97 18.61 -13.06
N TYR A 453 -8.66 18.40 -12.94
CA TYR A 453 -7.71 19.43 -12.49
C TYR A 453 -6.94 19.98 -13.70
N VAL A 454 -6.85 21.30 -13.81
CA VAL A 454 -6.10 21.97 -14.87
C VAL A 454 -4.88 22.67 -14.30
N PHE A 455 -3.72 22.34 -14.85
CA PHE A 455 -2.45 22.98 -14.57
C PHE A 455 -2.09 23.93 -15.71
N PRO A 456 -2.16 25.26 -15.51
CA PRO A 456 -1.94 26.24 -16.59
C PRO A 456 -0.54 26.16 -17.17
N ALA A 457 -0.42 26.27 -18.50
CA ALA A 457 0.88 26.27 -19.20
C ALA A 457 1.73 27.51 -18.94
N ASP A 458 1.11 28.60 -18.48
CA ASP A 458 1.71 29.91 -18.18
C ASP A 458 2.11 30.04 -16.70
N THR A 459 2.28 28.92 -15.99
CA THR A 459 2.78 28.90 -14.61
C THR A 459 4.16 29.57 -14.48
N ARG A 460 4.36 30.28 -13.37
CA ARG A 460 5.67 30.86 -13.01
C ARG A 460 6.68 29.83 -12.48
N ARG A 461 6.22 28.61 -12.18
CA ARG A 461 7.02 27.50 -11.61
C ARG A 461 6.88 26.23 -12.44
N PRO A 462 7.36 26.23 -13.70
CA PRO A 462 7.23 25.08 -14.58
C PRO A 462 8.02 23.85 -14.10
N GLY A 463 9.12 24.04 -13.35
CA GLY A 463 9.90 22.94 -12.76
C GLY A 463 9.11 22.21 -11.69
N ALA A 464 8.62 22.94 -10.68
CA ALA A 464 7.75 22.39 -9.63
C ALA A 464 6.45 21.77 -10.20
N GLN A 465 5.83 22.40 -11.21
CA GLN A 465 4.65 21.82 -11.87
C GLN A 465 4.98 20.48 -12.54
N ALA A 466 6.10 20.41 -13.28
CA ALA A 466 6.54 19.17 -13.90
C ALA A 466 6.86 18.08 -12.85
N GLU A 467 7.43 18.45 -11.71
CA GLU A 467 7.70 17.52 -10.61
C GLU A 467 6.42 16.94 -10.00
N LEU A 468 5.45 17.79 -9.66
CA LEU A 468 4.14 17.35 -9.18
C LEU A 468 3.44 16.45 -10.19
N LEU A 469 3.42 16.83 -11.47
CA LEU A 469 2.84 16.00 -12.53
C LEU A 469 3.55 14.65 -12.66
N ARG A 470 4.87 14.57 -12.45
CA ARG A 470 5.59 13.28 -12.41
C ARG A 470 5.21 12.42 -11.22
N ILE A 471 4.94 13.01 -10.06
CA ILE A 471 4.42 12.25 -8.91
C ILE A 471 3.07 11.63 -9.28
N LEU A 472 2.17 12.39 -9.92
CA LEU A 472 0.92 11.85 -10.44
C LEU A 472 1.15 10.72 -11.47
N GLN A 473 2.11 10.87 -12.39
CA GLN A 473 2.46 9.79 -13.32
C GLN A 473 2.98 8.53 -12.59
N LYS A 474 3.77 8.68 -11.53
CA LYS A 474 4.23 7.55 -10.70
C LYS A 474 3.06 6.88 -9.97
N GLN A 475 2.03 7.66 -9.59
CA GLN A 475 0.74 7.16 -9.09
C GLN A 475 -0.16 6.58 -10.19
N HIS A 476 0.36 6.36 -11.41
CA HIS A 476 -0.39 5.86 -12.57
C HIS A 476 -1.55 6.77 -13.03
N VAL A 477 -1.61 8.01 -12.56
CA VAL A 477 -2.63 8.98 -12.99
C VAL A 477 -2.38 9.37 -14.45
N GLU A 478 -3.42 9.24 -15.27
CA GLU A 478 -3.43 9.65 -16.67
C GLU A 478 -3.47 11.18 -16.77
N ILE A 479 -2.57 11.74 -17.58
CA ILE A 479 -2.44 13.18 -17.80
C ILE A 479 -2.58 13.45 -19.29
N SER A 480 -3.38 14.46 -19.64
CA SER A 480 -3.50 14.99 -21.00
C SER A 480 -2.93 16.39 -21.09
N ARG A 481 -2.65 16.85 -22.31
CA ARG A 481 -2.19 18.19 -22.61
C ARG A 481 -3.08 18.84 -23.67
N ALA A 482 -3.66 19.99 -23.36
CA ALA A 482 -4.54 20.70 -24.28
C ALA A 482 -3.77 21.15 -25.53
N THR A 483 -4.34 20.93 -26.72
CA THR A 483 -3.73 21.31 -28.00
C THR A 483 -4.18 22.69 -28.48
N ALA A 484 -5.24 23.24 -27.89
CA ALA A 484 -5.74 24.58 -28.15
C ALA A 484 -6.10 25.29 -26.83
N PRO A 485 -6.17 26.64 -26.81
CA PRO A 485 -6.76 27.35 -25.68
C PRO A 485 -8.22 26.95 -25.49
N PHE A 486 -8.68 26.93 -24.25
CA PHE A 486 -10.07 26.54 -23.92
C PHE A 486 -10.60 27.32 -22.72
N THR A 487 -11.92 27.44 -22.63
CA THR A 487 -12.60 28.19 -21.56
C THR A 487 -13.54 27.26 -20.81
N VAL A 488 -13.52 27.34 -19.48
CA VAL A 488 -14.44 26.60 -18.60
C VAL A 488 -15.08 27.54 -17.59
N MET A 489 -16.22 27.12 -17.03
CA MET A 489 -16.81 27.74 -15.87
C MET A 489 -16.15 27.24 -14.58
N LEU A 490 -15.72 28.17 -13.74
CA LEU A 490 -15.24 27.89 -12.39
C LEU A 490 -16.34 28.24 -11.37
N PRO A 491 -16.48 27.43 -10.31
CA PRO A 491 -17.44 27.72 -9.25
C PRO A 491 -17.10 29.04 -8.55
N ALA A 492 -18.12 29.70 -8.02
CA ALA A 492 -17.95 30.88 -7.17
C ALA A 492 -17.06 30.53 -5.97
N LYS A 493 -16.15 31.44 -5.59
CA LYS A 493 -15.29 31.21 -4.41
C LYS A 493 -16.21 31.24 -3.18
N ARG A 494 -16.29 30.14 -2.41
CA ARG A 494 -17.03 30.15 -1.13
C ARG A 494 -16.49 31.29 -0.27
N ALA A 495 -17.37 32.17 0.22
CA ALA A 495 -17.01 33.18 1.19
C ALA A 495 -16.38 32.48 2.40
N ARG A 496 -15.29 33.03 2.93
CA ARG A 496 -14.71 32.53 4.19
C ARG A 496 -15.81 32.60 5.26
N PRO A 497 -15.98 31.56 6.10
CA PRO A 497 -16.90 31.63 7.23
C PRO A 497 -16.58 32.86 8.07
N ASP A 498 -17.61 33.64 8.41
CA ASP A 498 -17.48 34.79 9.28
C ASP A 498 -17.11 34.32 10.69
N THR A 499 -15.82 34.42 11.03
CA THR A 499 -15.29 34.00 12.33
C THR A 499 -15.76 34.90 13.48
N SER A 500 -16.46 36.00 13.20
CA SER A 500 -16.99 36.90 14.25
C SER A 500 -18.16 36.27 15.02
N ARG A 501 -18.93 35.35 14.43
CA ARG A 501 -20.08 34.69 15.09
C ARG A 501 -19.70 33.50 15.97
N ALA A 502 -18.49 32.97 15.84
CA ALA A 502 -18.00 31.88 16.70
C ALA A 502 -17.63 32.37 18.12
N ALA A 503 -17.38 33.67 18.30
CA ALA A 503 -17.04 34.26 19.59
C ALA A 503 -18.27 34.50 20.51
N GLU A 504 -19.50 34.50 19.98
CA GLU A 504 -20.71 34.81 20.76
C GLU A 504 -21.35 33.59 21.44
N ARG A 505 -20.85 32.37 21.20
CA ARG A 505 -21.38 31.14 21.83
C ARG A 505 -20.30 30.35 22.57
N GLY A 506 -19.83 30.93 23.67
CA GLY A 506 -19.46 30.21 24.90
C GLY A 506 -18.07 29.58 24.99
N GLY A 507 -17.28 30.06 25.96
CA GLY A 507 -16.15 29.36 26.57
C GLY A 507 -14.81 30.06 26.39
N ALA A 508 -14.20 30.52 27.48
CA ALA A 508 -12.99 31.34 27.52
C ALA A 508 -11.82 30.77 26.68
N ALA A 509 -11.28 31.61 25.80
CA ALA A 509 -10.01 31.37 25.10
C ALA A 509 -8.83 31.86 25.98
N PRO A 510 -7.67 31.19 25.98
CA PRO A 510 -6.46 31.73 26.59
C PRO A 510 -5.94 32.94 25.80
N GLU A 511 -5.62 34.01 26.51
CA GLU A 511 -4.92 35.19 25.98
C GLU A 511 -3.53 34.78 25.48
N THR A 512 -3.35 34.54 24.18
CA THR A 512 -2.05 34.69 23.46
C THR A 512 -2.24 34.53 21.95
N ALA A 513 -3.02 35.41 21.31
CA ALA A 513 -2.99 35.54 19.85
C ALA A 513 -3.54 36.90 19.39
N ALA A 514 -2.94 38.00 19.85
CA ALA A 514 -3.27 39.33 19.35
C ALA A 514 -2.00 40.05 18.89
N ARG A 515 -1.51 39.71 17.70
CA ARG A 515 -0.68 40.61 16.89
C ARG A 515 -0.59 40.14 15.43
N ALA A 516 -1.43 40.70 14.56
CA ALA A 516 -1.10 40.95 13.15
C ALA A 516 -2.13 41.86 12.45
N LEU A 517 -1.71 43.12 12.24
CA LEU A 517 -1.85 44.02 11.07
C LEU A 517 -3.23 44.44 10.49
N PRO A 518 -3.36 45.68 9.96
CA PRO A 518 -4.65 46.35 9.70
C PRO A 518 -5.14 46.34 8.23
N ASP A 519 -6.46 46.27 8.08
CA ASP A 519 -7.34 47.03 7.16
C ASP A 519 -7.19 47.05 5.62
N THR A 520 -6.42 46.16 4.98
CA THR A 520 -6.48 46.05 3.50
C THR A 520 -7.38 44.92 2.97
N ALA A 521 -7.85 44.01 3.83
CA ALA A 521 -8.64 42.84 3.40
C ALA A 521 -10.14 43.12 3.17
N ALA A 522 -10.68 44.21 3.70
CA ALA A 522 -12.13 44.46 3.69
C ALA A 522 -12.67 44.97 2.33
N ARG A 523 -11.82 45.44 1.41
CA ARG A 523 -12.28 46.00 0.11
C ARG A 523 -12.27 45.01 -1.08
N ALA A 524 -11.79 43.78 -0.90
CA ALA A 524 -11.73 42.77 -1.98
C ALA A 524 -12.84 41.70 -1.92
N ALA A 525 -13.74 41.76 -0.93
CA ALA A 525 -14.74 40.72 -0.67
C ALA A 525 -16.08 40.90 -1.43
N ALA A 526 -16.21 41.91 -2.30
CA ALA A 526 -17.50 42.29 -2.87
C ALA A 526 -17.89 41.58 -4.19
N ASP A 527 -17.07 40.69 -4.76
CA ASP A 527 -17.35 40.09 -6.09
C ASP A 527 -16.98 38.60 -6.21
N THR A 528 -17.14 37.80 -5.15
CA THR A 528 -16.76 36.37 -5.17
C THR A 528 -17.93 35.40 -5.29
N THR A 529 -19.16 35.88 -5.47
CA THR A 529 -20.39 35.07 -5.37
C THR A 529 -20.93 34.54 -6.70
N LYS A 530 -20.33 34.89 -7.84
CA LYS A 530 -20.76 34.42 -9.16
C LYS A 530 -19.78 33.40 -9.76
N PRO A 531 -20.28 32.37 -10.48
CA PRO A 531 -19.44 31.53 -11.33
C PRO A 531 -18.66 32.42 -12.32
N ARG A 532 -17.38 32.11 -12.52
CA ARG A 532 -16.50 32.89 -13.40
C ARG A 532 -15.99 32.01 -14.53
N THR A 533 -15.94 32.54 -15.75
CA THR A 533 -15.20 31.88 -16.82
C THR A 533 -13.69 32.03 -16.58
N ARG A 534 -12.92 31.01 -16.96
CA ARG A 534 -11.46 31.11 -17.09
C ARG A 534 -11.03 30.46 -18.39
N THR A 535 -10.23 31.19 -19.15
CA THR A 535 -9.54 30.67 -20.33
C THR A 535 -8.15 30.16 -19.94
N PHE A 536 -7.81 28.96 -20.36
CA PHE A 536 -6.50 28.35 -20.19
C PHE A 536 -5.76 28.33 -21.54
N PRO A 537 -4.44 28.58 -21.56
CA PRO A 537 -3.65 28.54 -22.79
C PRO A 537 -3.51 27.12 -23.35
N SER A 538 -3.22 27.03 -24.65
CA SER A 538 -2.74 25.77 -25.26
C SER A 538 -1.48 25.28 -24.52
N GLY A 539 -1.33 23.97 -24.44
CA GLY A 539 -0.25 23.32 -23.71
C GLY A 539 -0.50 23.11 -22.22
N SER A 540 -1.65 23.54 -21.67
CA SER A 540 -2.02 23.31 -20.27
C SER A 540 -2.23 21.82 -20.02
N TYR A 541 -1.79 21.32 -18.87
CA TYR A 541 -2.03 19.92 -18.50
C TYR A 541 -3.42 19.77 -17.89
N VAL A 542 -4.08 18.68 -18.23
CA VAL A 542 -5.42 18.33 -17.78
C VAL A 542 -5.37 16.93 -17.19
N VAL A 543 -5.56 16.83 -15.88
CA VAL A 543 -5.82 15.57 -15.17
C VAL A 543 -7.32 15.37 -15.17
N ARG A 544 -7.82 14.56 -16.10
CA ARG A 544 -9.26 14.27 -16.20
C ARG A 544 -9.66 13.32 -15.09
N MET A 545 -10.85 13.46 -14.52
CA MET A 545 -11.29 12.57 -13.45
C MET A 545 -12.07 11.34 -13.96
N ASP A 546 -12.29 11.22 -15.27
CA ASP A 546 -12.92 10.04 -15.89
C ASP A 546 -11.91 8.93 -16.20
N GLN A 547 -11.15 8.56 -15.17
CA GLN A 547 -10.08 7.55 -15.20
C GLN A 547 -10.10 6.64 -13.95
N PRO A 548 -9.53 5.43 -14.01
CA PRO A 548 -9.55 4.48 -12.89
C PRO A 548 -8.91 5.00 -11.59
N TYR A 549 -7.86 5.83 -11.70
CA TYR A 549 -7.07 6.32 -10.56
C TYR A 549 -7.40 7.78 -10.20
N SER A 550 -8.64 8.19 -10.46
CA SER A 550 -9.13 9.53 -10.11
C SER A 550 -9.10 9.81 -8.61
N ARG A 551 -9.19 8.77 -7.75
CA ARG A 551 -9.18 8.91 -6.29
C ARG A 551 -7.83 9.32 -5.72
N ILE A 552 -6.73 8.70 -6.14
CA ILE A 552 -5.39 9.16 -5.74
C ILE A 552 -5.11 10.58 -6.27
N ALA A 553 -5.59 10.91 -7.47
CA ALA A 553 -5.47 12.27 -7.98
C ALA A 553 -6.19 13.28 -7.07
N ASP A 554 -7.43 13.01 -6.67
CA ASP A 554 -8.17 13.86 -5.73
C ASP A 554 -7.50 13.93 -4.36
N ALA A 555 -7.06 12.78 -3.84
CA ALA A 555 -6.41 12.71 -2.53
C ALA A 555 -5.17 13.60 -2.46
N LEU A 556 -4.42 13.74 -3.56
CA LEU A 556 -3.20 14.57 -3.60
C LEU A 556 -3.47 16.02 -4.01
N LEU A 557 -4.48 16.28 -4.85
CA LEU A 557 -4.71 17.58 -5.48
C LEU A 557 -5.81 18.43 -4.83
N ASP A 558 -6.83 17.82 -4.22
CA ASP A 558 -7.88 18.60 -3.57
C ASP A 558 -7.46 19.07 -2.16
N HIS A 559 -8.16 20.08 -1.67
CA HIS A 559 -8.02 20.50 -0.28
C HIS A 559 -8.54 19.40 0.63
N GLN A 560 -7.69 18.98 1.58
CA GLN A 560 -8.08 18.08 2.65
C GLN A 560 -9.33 18.59 3.38
N TYR A 561 -10.24 17.67 3.69
CA TYR A 561 -11.48 17.97 4.40
C TYR A 561 -11.55 17.24 5.74
N TRP A 562 -11.13 17.92 6.81
CA TRP A 562 -11.40 17.49 8.18
C TRP A 562 -12.60 18.27 8.71
N ALA A 563 -13.65 17.57 9.18
CA ALA A 563 -14.84 18.23 9.72
C ALA A 563 -14.46 19.05 10.97
N PRO A 564 -14.75 20.36 11.06
CA PRO A 564 -14.33 21.19 12.19
C PRO A 564 -14.85 20.72 13.56
N ASP A 565 -15.96 19.98 13.56
CA ASP A 565 -16.64 19.41 14.72
C ASP A 565 -16.39 17.90 14.88
N ASP A 566 -15.44 17.32 14.15
CA ASP A 566 -15.07 15.91 14.30
C ASP A 566 -14.68 15.63 15.77
N PRO A 567 -15.27 14.60 16.42
CA PRO A 567 -14.90 14.20 17.77
C PRO A 567 -13.41 13.87 17.90
N GLN A 568 -12.80 13.36 16.83
CA GLN A 568 -11.37 13.16 16.74
C GLN A 568 -10.71 14.46 16.31
N ARG A 569 -10.09 15.14 17.28
CA ARG A 569 -9.41 16.44 17.06
C ARG A 569 -7.91 16.31 16.85
N THR A 570 -7.37 15.12 17.04
CA THR A 570 -5.95 14.81 16.92
C THR A 570 -5.79 13.67 15.93
N PRO A 571 -5.37 13.96 14.68
CA PRO A 571 -4.82 12.94 13.80
C PRO A 571 -3.69 12.17 14.49
N TYR A 572 -3.59 10.89 14.14
CA TYR A 572 -2.54 9.99 14.60
C TYR A 572 -1.19 10.42 14.02
N ASP A 573 -1.17 10.82 12.75
CA ASP A 573 0.06 11.04 11.99
C ASP A 573 0.00 12.28 11.06
N ASP A 574 0.58 12.22 9.85
CA ASP A 574 0.62 13.30 8.86
C ASP A 574 -0.72 14.02 8.66
N THR A 575 -0.74 15.30 9.02
CA THR A 575 -1.95 16.14 9.11
C THR A 575 -2.10 17.11 7.95
N GLY A 576 -1.11 17.17 7.07
CA GLY A 576 -0.91 18.30 6.17
C GLY A 576 -0.30 17.90 4.84
N TRP A 577 -1.12 17.41 3.91
CA TRP A 577 -0.79 17.32 2.50
C TRP A 577 -1.82 18.07 1.64
N THR A 578 -1.36 18.96 0.78
CA THR A 578 -2.14 19.45 -0.36
C THR A 578 -1.09 19.79 -1.40
N PHE A 579 -0.89 18.90 -2.37
CA PHE A 579 0.35 18.96 -3.17
C PHE A 579 0.45 20.24 -4.01
N PRO A 580 -0.60 20.79 -4.62
CA PRO A 580 -0.51 22.08 -5.30
C PRO A 580 0.08 23.18 -4.39
N GLU A 581 -0.38 23.30 -3.16
CA GLU A 581 0.10 24.27 -2.17
C GLU A 581 1.51 23.94 -1.69
N GLY A 582 1.79 22.67 -1.39
CA GLY A 582 3.11 22.19 -0.96
C GLY A 582 4.21 22.42 -2.01
N PHE A 583 3.87 22.28 -3.29
CA PHE A 583 4.76 22.57 -4.41
C PHE A 583 4.70 24.05 -4.85
N GLY A 584 3.75 24.82 -4.32
CA GLY A 584 3.45 26.18 -4.76
C GLY A 584 3.08 26.26 -6.25
N VAL A 585 2.36 25.26 -6.74
CA VAL A 585 1.87 25.08 -8.11
C VAL A 585 0.37 25.33 -8.13
N GLU A 586 -0.12 26.05 -9.13
CA GLU A 586 -1.56 26.18 -9.33
C GLU A 586 -2.14 24.91 -9.97
N ALA A 587 -3.07 24.26 -9.27
CA ALA A 587 -3.96 23.25 -9.82
C ALA A 587 -5.41 23.76 -9.71
N VAL A 588 -6.07 23.98 -10.85
CA VAL A 588 -7.43 24.51 -10.87
C VAL A 588 -8.42 23.36 -10.87
N ARG A 589 -9.17 23.22 -9.79
CA ARG A 589 -10.31 22.30 -9.68
C ARG A 589 -11.45 22.75 -10.60
N VAL A 590 -11.77 21.96 -11.62
CA VAL A 590 -12.82 22.26 -12.62
C VAL A 590 -13.97 21.27 -12.47
N VAL A 591 -15.17 21.76 -12.13
CA VAL A 591 -16.41 20.96 -12.07
C VAL A 591 -17.19 20.96 -13.40
N ASP A 592 -16.90 21.91 -14.27
CA ASP A 592 -17.52 22.03 -15.59
C ASP A 592 -17.10 20.86 -16.48
N THR A 593 -18.06 19.99 -16.81
CA THR A 593 -17.83 18.76 -17.59
C THR A 593 -17.47 19.03 -19.04
N THR A 594 -17.64 20.26 -19.55
CA THR A 594 -17.20 20.62 -20.91
C THR A 594 -15.68 20.49 -21.07
N VAL A 595 -14.91 20.53 -19.97
CA VAL A 595 -13.46 20.29 -19.97
C VAL A 595 -13.11 18.91 -20.55
N LEU A 596 -14.00 17.91 -20.43
CA LEU A 596 -13.79 16.56 -20.95
C LEU A 596 -13.87 16.49 -22.48
N HIS A 597 -14.34 17.56 -23.15
CA HIS A 597 -14.46 17.67 -24.60
C HIS A 597 -13.41 18.58 -25.23
N VAL A 598 -12.50 19.16 -24.42
CA VAL A 598 -11.41 20.00 -24.90
C VAL A 598 -10.47 19.17 -25.79
N ALA A 599 -10.01 19.77 -26.89
CA ALA A 599 -8.98 19.17 -27.73
C ALA A 599 -7.67 19.02 -26.94
N MET A 600 -7.25 17.77 -26.74
CA MET A 600 -6.08 17.42 -25.93
C MET A 600 -5.48 16.10 -26.40
N GLU A 601 -4.21 15.89 -26.10
CA GLU A 601 -3.50 14.64 -26.36
C GLU A 601 -3.00 14.02 -25.05
N PRO A 602 -2.97 12.68 -24.92
CA PRO A 602 -2.34 12.02 -23.77
C PRO A 602 -0.86 12.36 -23.69
N VAL A 603 -0.37 12.70 -22.50
CA VAL A 603 1.06 12.89 -22.26
C VAL A 603 1.73 11.52 -22.24
N ARG A 604 2.51 11.23 -23.29
CA ARG A 604 3.32 10.02 -23.38
C ARG A 604 4.73 10.28 -22.86
N GLY A 605 5.18 9.48 -21.90
CA GLY A 605 6.49 9.60 -21.28
C GLY A 605 6.57 10.62 -20.14
N GLU A 606 7.76 10.82 -19.60
CA GLU A 606 8.01 11.68 -18.44
C GLU A 606 7.66 13.15 -18.74
N VAL A 607 6.88 13.80 -17.86
CA VAL A 607 6.64 15.25 -17.92
C VAL A 607 7.96 16.01 -17.67
N ARG A 608 8.29 16.89 -18.61
CA ARG A 608 9.47 17.79 -18.54
C ARG A 608 9.04 19.24 -18.55
N ALA A 609 9.64 20.03 -17.66
CA ALA A 609 9.53 21.47 -17.73
C ALA A 609 10.19 21.98 -19.02
N PRO A 610 9.62 22.99 -19.70
CA PRO A 610 10.33 23.69 -20.77
C PRO A 610 11.65 24.25 -20.23
N GLY A 611 12.76 23.97 -20.92
CA GLY A 611 14.09 24.38 -20.50
C GLY A 611 14.98 24.68 -21.70
N GLY A 612 16.00 25.50 -21.49
CA GLY A 612 16.99 25.85 -22.50
C GLY A 612 17.85 27.03 -22.05
N VAL A 613 19.05 27.13 -22.62
CA VAL A 613 19.92 28.31 -22.45
C VAL A 613 19.68 29.23 -23.63
N ARG A 614 19.29 30.47 -23.37
CA ARG A 614 19.17 31.50 -24.41
C ARG A 614 20.45 32.33 -24.42
N PRO A 615 21.18 32.44 -25.54
CA PRO A 615 22.31 33.36 -25.62
C PRO A 615 21.80 34.79 -25.48
N SER A 616 22.57 35.66 -24.82
CA SER A 616 22.25 37.09 -24.76
C SER A 616 22.46 37.73 -26.14
N SER A 617 21.45 37.72 -27.00
CA SER A 617 21.50 38.46 -28.26
C SER A 617 21.21 39.94 -28.01
N ALA A 618 22.16 40.67 -27.39
CA ALA A 618 22.11 42.13 -27.27
C ALA A 618 23.49 42.74 -26.91
N ALA A 619 24.42 42.72 -27.88
CA ALA A 619 25.39 43.78 -28.20
C ALA A 619 26.39 43.25 -29.25
N PRO A 620 26.79 44.02 -30.27
CA PRO A 620 27.97 43.69 -31.07
C PRO A 620 29.22 43.80 -30.19
N GLY A 621 29.55 42.71 -29.49
CA GLY A 621 30.84 42.52 -28.86
C GLY A 621 31.84 41.89 -29.83
N PRO A 622 33.15 42.01 -29.59
CA PRO A 622 34.17 41.45 -30.47
C PRO A 622 33.99 39.92 -30.62
N PRO A 623 34.48 39.33 -31.73
CA PRO A 623 34.28 37.92 -32.04
C PRO A 623 34.67 37.00 -30.88
N ALA A 624 33.99 35.86 -30.78
CA ALA A 624 34.04 34.89 -29.67
C ALA A 624 35.45 34.52 -29.15
N ALA A 625 36.49 34.70 -29.95
CA ALA A 625 37.89 34.52 -29.56
C ALA A 625 38.40 35.53 -28.51
N ALA A 626 37.81 36.72 -28.40
CA ALA A 626 38.22 37.75 -27.42
C ALA A 626 37.51 37.62 -26.05
N ALA A 627 36.33 36.99 -26.01
CA ALA A 627 35.59 36.73 -24.77
C ALA A 627 36.24 35.60 -23.93
N ALA A 628 36.90 34.65 -24.60
CA ALA A 628 37.64 33.57 -23.94
C ALA A 628 38.81 34.05 -23.07
N ALA A 629 39.33 35.27 -23.30
CA ALA A 629 40.44 35.84 -22.55
C ALA A 629 40.05 36.60 -21.26
N ARG A 630 38.74 36.77 -20.95
CA ARG A 630 38.27 37.56 -19.79
C ARG A 630 37.28 36.84 -18.85
N GLY A 631 37.20 35.53 -18.91
CA GLY A 631 36.34 34.72 -18.03
C GLY A 631 35.12 34.19 -18.77
N GLY A 632 34.89 32.89 -18.64
CA GLY A 632 33.95 32.11 -19.45
C GLY A 632 32.48 32.57 -19.38
N SER A 633 31.64 31.95 -20.22
CA SER A 633 30.20 32.21 -20.28
C SER A 633 29.54 32.05 -18.90
N VAL A 634 28.77 33.06 -18.49
CA VAL A 634 27.96 33.03 -17.27
C VAL A 634 26.53 32.66 -17.64
N VAL A 635 25.96 31.65 -16.97
CA VAL A 635 24.54 31.32 -17.07
C VAL A 635 23.83 31.93 -15.87
N ALA A 636 22.88 32.83 -16.13
CA ALA A 636 22.01 33.40 -15.10
C ALA A 636 20.69 32.62 -15.05
N ILE A 637 20.31 32.13 -13.87
CA ILE A 637 19.03 31.46 -13.61
C ILE A 637 18.24 32.33 -12.64
N ASN A 638 17.10 32.85 -13.09
CA ASN A 638 16.25 33.69 -12.27
C ASN A 638 15.70 32.92 -11.07
N HIS A 639 15.72 33.53 -9.88
CA HIS A 639 15.10 32.96 -8.70
C HIS A 639 13.58 33.19 -8.73
N ASN A 640 12.83 32.09 -8.85
CA ASN A 640 11.37 32.04 -8.82
C ASN A 640 10.82 31.18 -7.67
N GLY A 641 11.68 30.78 -6.73
CA GLY A 641 11.36 29.87 -5.63
C GLY A 641 11.15 28.41 -6.09
N ASP A 642 11.75 28.00 -7.20
CA ASP A 642 11.72 26.61 -7.66
C ASP A 642 12.78 25.76 -6.93
N ASN A 643 12.35 24.66 -6.31
CA ASN A 643 13.20 23.79 -5.50
C ASN A 643 14.23 23.01 -6.33
N ALA A 644 14.02 22.89 -7.66
CA ALA A 644 14.96 22.21 -8.55
C ALA A 644 16.37 22.86 -8.57
N LEU A 645 16.48 24.13 -8.15
CA LEU A 645 17.78 24.81 -7.99
C LEU A 645 18.69 24.13 -6.97
N GLY A 646 18.12 23.49 -5.93
CA GLY A 646 18.89 22.68 -4.98
C GLY A 646 19.51 21.47 -5.64
N THR A 647 18.73 20.72 -6.42
CA THR A 647 19.22 19.57 -7.20
C THR A 647 20.30 19.99 -8.21
N LEU A 648 20.13 21.15 -8.85
CA LEU A 648 21.11 21.69 -9.78
C LEU A 648 22.48 21.89 -9.12
N ARG A 649 22.52 22.43 -7.89
CA ARG A 649 23.76 22.61 -7.12
C ARG A 649 24.51 21.29 -6.90
N TYR A 650 23.79 20.22 -6.57
CA TYR A 650 24.39 18.90 -6.37
C TYR A 650 24.87 18.25 -7.68
N ARG A 651 24.10 18.40 -8.78
CA ARG A 651 24.51 17.87 -10.10
C ARG A 651 25.72 18.60 -10.66
N LEU A 652 25.76 19.93 -10.52
CA LEU A 652 26.86 20.78 -10.95
C LEU A 652 27.82 21.05 -9.80
N LYS A 653 28.22 20.01 -9.07
CA LYS A 653 29.06 20.13 -7.85
C LYS A 653 30.36 20.91 -8.09
N SER A 654 30.92 20.82 -9.31
CA SER A 654 32.18 21.47 -9.71
C SER A 654 32.00 22.87 -10.30
N ALA A 655 30.77 23.33 -10.57
CA ALA A 655 30.53 24.66 -11.10
C ALA A 655 30.66 25.73 -10.00
N ASP A 656 31.11 26.94 -10.40
CA ASP A 656 31.03 28.13 -9.55
C ASP A 656 29.59 28.64 -9.59
N ILE A 657 28.86 28.56 -8.48
CA ILE A 657 27.47 28.96 -8.37
C ILE A 657 27.37 30.03 -7.28
N GLN A 658 27.03 31.25 -7.69
CA GLN A 658 26.84 32.40 -6.80
C GLN A 658 25.37 32.82 -6.83
N ALA A 659 24.85 33.33 -5.72
CA ALA A 659 23.51 33.90 -5.65
C ALA A 659 23.59 35.43 -5.65
N ALA A 660 22.81 36.10 -6.49
CA ALA A 660 22.77 37.55 -6.54
C ALA A 660 22.09 38.12 -5.27
N GLU A 661 22.78 39.00 -4.55
CA GLU A 661 22.23 39.63 -3.35
C GLU A 661 21.20 40.70 -3.68
N GLU A 662 21.27 41.34 -4.84
CA GLU A 662 20.34 42.37 -5.29
C GLU A 662 19.74 41.98 -6.65
N PRO A 663 18.50 42.43 -6.99
CA PRO A 663 17.97 42.25 -8.32
C PRO A 663 18.83 42.96 -9.36
N PHE A 664 18.90 42.41 -10.57
CA PHE A 664 19.68 43.00 -11.66
C PHE A 664 19.00 42.76 -13.02
N GLU A 665 19.36 43.58 -14.00
CA GLU A 665 18.92 43.41 -15.39
C GLU A 665 20.09 42.92 -16.23
N ALA A 666 19.84 41.90 -17.07
CA ALA A 666 20.81 41.44 -18.06
C ALA A 666 20.07 40.92 -19.30
N ALA A 667 20.58 41.25 -20.49
CA ALA A 667 20.02 40.81 -21.77
C ALA A 667 18.51 41.12 -21.94
N GLY A 668 18.05 42.25 -21.42
CA GLY A 668 16.64 42.66 -21.46
C GLY A 668 15.72 41.84 -20.54
N GLN A 669 16.29 41.07 -19.60
CA GLN A 669 15.55 40.30 -18.62
C GLN A 669 15.89 40.76 -17.19
N GLN A 670 14.86 40.91 -16.37
CA GLN A 670 15.01 41.17 -14.94
C GLN A 670 15.22 39.87 -14.17
N PHE A 671 16.18 39.89 -13.24
CA PHE A 671 16.53 38.81 -12.36
C PHE A 671 16.29 39.23 -10.91
N ASN A 672 15.63 38.37 -10.14
CA ASN A 672 15.30 38.63 -8.75
C ASN A 672 16.53 38.46 -7.83
N ARG A 673 16.47 39.03 -6.63
CA ARG A 673 17.35 38.63 -5.52
C ARG A 673 17.32 37.11 -5.35
N GLY A 674 18.49 36.51 -5.14
CA GLY A 674 18.69 35.06 -5.04
C GLY A 674 18.91 34.34 -6.37
N SER A 675 18.87 35.05 -7.51
CA SER A 675 19.14 34.44 -8.83
C SER A 675 20.54 33.84 -8.88
N LEU A 676 20.68 32.65 -9.46
CA LEU A 676 21.96 31.95 -9.53
C LEU A 676 22.77 32.41 -10.75
N LEU A 677 24.03 32.76 -10.53
CA LEU A 677 25.04 33.00 -11.55
C LEU A 677 25.98 31.80 -11.57
N ILE A 678 25.99 31.06 -12.68
CA ILE A 678 26.72 29.81 -12.83
C ILE A 678 27.86 29.99 -13.83
N ARG A 679 29.08 29.64 -13.43
CA ARG A 679 30.29 29.65 -14.25
C ARG A 679 30.98 28.28 -14.19
N ASN A 680 31.87 28.03 -15.14
CA ASN A 680 32.69 26.81 -15.19
C ASN A 680 31.82 25.55 -15.15
N VAL A 681 30.73 25.53 -15.92
CA VAL A 681 29.91 24.33 -16.09
C VAL A 681 30.76 23.27 -16.83
N PRO A 682 30.92 22.05 -16.28
CA PRO A 682 31.72 20.99 -16.88
C PRO A 682 31.28 20.54 -18.27
#